data_AF-A0A8H5MPK5-F1
#
_entry.id   AF-A0A8H5MPK5-F1
#
_cell.length_a   1.000
_cell.length_b   1.000
_cell.length_c   1.000
_cell.angle_alpha   90.00
_cell.angle_beta   90.00
_cell.angle_gamma   90.00
#
_symmetry.space_group_name_H-M   'P 1'
#
loop_
_entity.id
_entity.type
_entity.pdbx_description
1 polymer ?
#
loop_
_entity_poly.entity_id
_entity_poly.type
_entity_poly.pdbx_seq_one_letter_code
_entity_poly.pdbx_strand_id
1 'polypeptide(L)'
;MHIKSVLPFFLAAAEAWTPQSRAITKANGEKITERWLPNDDKIRGVNLGSQFIIERWMAEESWKNMGCSAYNDEWACVKGIGQDKANAAFKKHWETWITEDDIKQIASIGLNAVRIPVGYWMYEDIIQKGEYWPRGGIWHLDRIVGWCKMHGIYAVIGLHSAPGISSPSEQFTGHSIPNPGFYTAENYERAFKFLEWMTKRIHTNGNYTTVGMLEVLNEPVRAGKWKAEADDMIKNYYPGAYKRIQAMEGYLKVPKADRLHIQYMGKSWGAGDPRLYLPDDDLIFFDAHRYLSFDNRIAGNKKAYIETACKDNMGQHVFVGEWSLSVNSTLKNTDEFKIQGQETWYKAYWAAQAESFEKGDGWFFWSWKCDGELGKKDWRWCYQAAVAAGVIPKDASKAKIKSLYASLLSYINAMADRYVTIHESPNGPGDSRPTAIQIIKDEGLEGKLSDQVVFITGCSAGIGLESAKALHLTGATLYLTARDLEKAKSALGDLAEDKRVHLLELDLESLENVRSCAAKFLAQSPKLNILICNAGVMCTPEGRTKEGFETQFGTNHLAHFLLFQLLKPALVKGATSDRASRVVMLSSLAHRFGEVNFDNVNMEGCYDPNKAYSQSKTANLWTANEIERRYASEGIHAWSVQPGGVLTDLGRHLSEEQKSGLAVDPYLKTIWKLPDQGAATSVWAAVAQALEGQGGKYLEDCQIVGKWEASTPLYGRGYGEHACDTEKSARLWDKSLEWVGL
;
A
#
# COMPACT_ATOMS: atom_id res chain seq x y z
N MET A 1 13.96 40.15 34.25
CA MET A 1 13.52 41.25 33.37
C MET A 1 13.97 40.91 31.95
N HIS A 2 13.03 41.03 31.00
CA HIS A 2 13.02 40.77 29.55
C HIS A 2 14.36 40.56 28.81
N ILE A 3 14.43 39.67 27.81
CA ILE A 3 13.98 39.96 26.45
C ILE A 3 13.40 38.71 25.73
N LYS A 4 12.26 38.93 25.07
CA LYS A 4 11.52 38.00 24.21
C LYS A 4 12.15 37.90 22.81
N SER A 5 12.01 36.70 22.26
CA SER A 5 12.12 36.28 20.86
C SER A 5 11.63 37.28 19.81
N VAL A 6 12.46 37.49 18.79
CA VAL A 6 12.10 38.06 17.49
C VAL A 6 12.11 36.93 16.47
N LEU A 7 10.94 36.63 15.91
CA LEU A 7 10.76 35.77 14.73
C LEU A 7 10.41 36.70 13.56
N PRO A 8 11.24 36.85 12.50
CA PRO A 8 10.81 37.51 11.30
C PRO A 8 10.29 36.47 10.28
N PHE A 9 9.03 36.69 9.88
CA PHE A 9 8.55 36.63 8.50
C PHE A 9 9.24 35.65 7.53
N PHE A 10 8.53 34.57 7.19
CA PHE A 10 8.54 34.05 5.82
C PHE A 10 7.16 34.28 5.20
N LEU A 11 7.02 35.47 4.59
CA LEU A 11 5.96 35.80 3.65
C LEU A 11 6.56 35.69 2.25
N ALA A 12 5.87 34.93 1.40
CA ALA A 12 5.89 35.02 -0.07
C ALA A 12 7.25 35.18 -0.78
N ALA A 13 7.78 34.08 -1.29
CA ALA A 13 8.19 34.04 -2.68
C ALA A 13 7.07 33.35 -3.47
N ALA A 14 5.99 34.10 -3.70
CA ALA A 14 5.18 33.89 -4.89
C ALA A 14 6.04 34.33 -6.07
N GLU A 15 6.85 33.42 -6.60
CA GLU A 15 7.27 33.59 -7.99
C GLU A 15 6.02 33.44 -8.83
N ALA A 16 5.52 34.58 -9.25
CA ALA A 16 4.55 34.72 -10.31
C ALA A 16 5.13 34.07 -11.57
N TRP A 17 4.81 32.80 -11.78
CA TRP A 17 4.78 32.26 -13.11
C TRP A 17 3.34 32.40 -13.61
N THR A 18 3.21 33.30 -14.58
CA THR A 18 1.97 33.59 -15.30
C THR A 18 1.36 32.31 -15.89
N PRO A 19 0.02 32.21 -15.95
CA PRO A 19 -0.68 30.98 -16.31
C PRO A 19 -0.45 30.63 -17.79
N GLN A 20 0.14 29.47 -18.07
CA GLN A 20 0.19 28.91 -19.43
C GLN A 20 -0.65 27.63 -19.61
N SER A 21 -1.52 27.27 -18.66
CA SER A 21 -2.44 26.12 -18.84
C SER A 21 -3.90 26.41 -18.52
N ARG A 22 -4.31 27.68 -18.61
CA ARG A 22 -5.73 28.04 -18.73
C ARG A 22 -5.99 28.64 -20.10
N ALA A 23 -6.00 27.78 -21.11
CA ALA A 23 -6.24 28.19 -22.48
C ALA A 23 -6.96 27.07 -23.23
N ILE A 24 -8.28 26.99 -23.07
CA ILE A 24 -9.16 26.41 -24.10
C ILE A 24 -9.26 27.37 -25.33
N THR A 25 -8.47 28.44 -25.32
CA THR A 25 -8.08 29.31 -26.45
C THR A 25 -6.62 29.67 -26.27
N LYS A 26 -5.78 29.42 -27.28
CA LYS A 26 -4.35 29.78 -27.28
C LYS A 26 -4.14 31.25 -26.88
N ALA A 27 -2.98 31.56 -26.29
CA ALA A 27 -2.59 32.92 -25.87
C ALA A 27 -2.59 33.99 -26.99
N ASN A 28 -2.77 33.59 -28.26
CA ASN A 28 -2.86 34.46 -29.44
C ASN A 28 -4.30 34.68 -29.95
N GLY A 29 -5.33 34.13 -29.29
CA GLY A 29 -6.73 34.29 -29.71
C GLY A 29 -7.19 33.37 -30.85
N GLU A 30 -6.41 32.35 -31.24
CA GLU A 30 -6.89 31.32 -32.17
C GLU A 30 -7.96 30.43 -31.52
N LYS A 31 -9.07 30.22 -32.23
CA LYS A 31 -10.08 29.20 -31.90
C LYS A 31 -9.46 27.82 -32.07
N ILE A 32 -9.37 27.08 -30.96
CA ILE A 32 -9.17 25.64 -31.00
C ILE A 32 -10.44 25.05 -31.63
N THR A 33 -10.29 24.17 -32.61
CA THR A 33 -11.41 23.41 -33.19
C THR A 33 -12.14 22.67 -32.07
N GLU A 34 -13.45 22.49 -32.19
CA GLU A 34 -14.38 22.09 -31.13
C GLU A 34 -14.16 20.67 -30.55
N ARG A 35 -13.02 20.01 -30.81
CA ARG A 35 -12.74 18.61 -30.43
C ARG A 35 -11.28 18.44 -30.02
N TRP A 36 -11.10 17.95 -28.79
CA TRP A 36 -9.84 17.90 -28.03
C TRP A 36 -8.81 16.95 -28.66
N LEU A 37 -7.60 17.43 -28.98
CA LEU A 37 -6.50 16.59 -29.45
C LEU A 37 -5.50 16.34 -28.29
N PRO A 38 -5.16 15.07 -27.98
CA PRO A 38 -4.35 14.70 -26.80
C PRO A 38 -2.92 15.26 -26.76
N ASN A 39 -2.41 15.78 -27.88
CA ASN A 39 -1.02 16.20 -28.00
C ASN A 39 -0.70 17.49 -27.22
N ASP A 40 -1.71 18.21 -26.74
CA ASP A 40 -1.54 19.51 -26.08
C ASP A 40 -1.88 19.53 -24.57
N ASP A 41 -2.67 18.58 -24.04
CA ASP A 41 -3.10 18.54 -22.62
C ASP A 41 -3.55 17.13 -22.15
N LYS A 42 -3.76 16.92 -20.84
CA LYS A 42 -4.29 15.66 -20.25
C LYS A 42 -5.73 15.81 -19.76
N ILE A 43 -6.54 14.75 -19.92
CA ILE A 43 -7.88 14.71 -19.32
C ILE A 43 -7.79 14.53 -17.81
N ARG A 44 -8.47 15.42 -17.08
CA ARG A 44 -8.67 15.35 -15.63
C ARG A 44 -10.15 15.56 -15.37
N GLY A 45 -10.87 14.46 -15.26
CA GLY A 45 -12.32 14.49 -15.20
C GLY A 45 -12.93 13.64 -14.09
N VAL A 46 -14.25 13.73 -14.02
CA VAL A 46 -15.10 12.91 -13.15
C VAL A 46 -16.23 12.32 -13.96
N ASN A 47 -16.71 11.15 -13.55
CA ASN A 47 -17.93 10.58 -14.07
C ASN A 47 -19.15 11.24 -13.41
N LEU A 48 -20.18 11.52 -14.19
CA LEU A 48 -21.50 11.91 -13.69
C LEU A 48 -22.35 10.67 -13.41
N GLY A 49 -21.81 9.78 -12.58
CA GLY A 49 -22.46 8.52 -12.19
C GLY A 49 -23.81 8.78 -11.50
N SER A 50 -24.72 7.81 -11.64
CA SER A 50 -26.09 7.90 -11.15
C SER A 50 -26.95 9.04 -11.72
N GLN A 51 -26.49 9.82 -12.72
CA GLN A 51 -27.35 10.82 -13.36
C GLN A 51 -28.43 10.17 -14.22
N PHE A 52 -28.07 9.43 -15.28
CA PHE A 52 -29.04 8.83 -16.21
C PHE A 52 -29.20 7.32 -16.09
N ILE A 53 -28.28 6.68 -15.35
CA ILE A 53 -28.38 5.28 -14.94
C ILE A 53 -28.00 5.24 -13.47
N ILE A 54 -28.99 5.03 -12.60
CA ILE A 54 -28.87 5.12 -11.15
C ILE A 54 -28.31 3.81 -10.60
N GLU A 55 -27.14 3.94 -9.96
CA GLU A 55 -26.59 2.89 -9.13
C GLU A 55 -27.02 3.10 -7.68
N ARG A 56 -27.77 2.14 -7.14
CA ARG A 56 -28.39 2.28 -5.82
C ARG A 56 -27.39 2.48 -4.69
N TRP A 57 -26.22 1.88 -4.80
CA TRP A 57 -25.18 1.96 -3.78
C TRP A 57 -24.54 3.36 -3.71
N MET A 58 -24.61 4.15 -4.79
CA MET A 58 -24.07 5.51 -4.90
C MET A 58 -25.13 6.58 -4.57
N ALA A 59 -26.38 6.34 -4.96
CA ALA A 59 -27.50 7.27 -4.80
C ALA A 59 -28.63 6.67 -3.96
N GLU A 60 -28.28 6.07 -2.80
CA GLU A 60 -29.19 5.36 -1.92
C GLU A 60 -30.38 6.22 -1.45
N GLU A 61 -30.10 7.45 -1.03
CA GLU A 61 -31.13 8.36 -0.50
C GLU A 61 -32.06 8.83 -1.63
N SER A 62 -31.49 9.18 -2.78
CA SER A 62 -32.24 9.53 -3.99
C SER A 62 -33.12 8.38 -4.46
N TRP A 63 -32.57 7.16 -4.52
CA TRP A 63 -33.31 5.95 -4.91
C TRP A 63 -34.51 5.67 -3.99
N LYS A 64 -34.32 5.87 -2.68
CA LYS A 64 -35.39 5.78 -1.70
C LYS A 64 -36.45 6.85 -1.92
N ASN A 65 -36.06 8.10 -2.14
CA ASN A 65 -36.97 9.22 -2.35
C ASN A 65 -37.76 9.11 -3.66
N MET A 66 -37.24 8.37 -4.64
CA MET A 66 -37.96 8.03 -5.89
C MET A 66 -39.05 6.97 -5.70
N GLY A 67 -39.13 6.33 -4.53
CA GLY A 67 -40.06 5.22 -4.28
C GLY A 67 -39.58 3.88 -4.86
N CYS A 68 -38.29 3.77 -5.20
CA CYS A 68 -37.73 2.60 -5.87
C CYS A 68 -37.07 1.58 -4.93
N SER A 69 -37.10 1.77 -3.59
CA SER A 69 -36.36 0.93 -2.64
C SER A 69 -36.63 -0.59 -2.74
N ALA A 70 -37.83 -0.97 -3.21
CA ALA A 70 -38.21 -2.38 -3.39
C ALA A 70 -37.58 -3.05 -4.62
N TYR A 71 -36.93 -2.30 -5.51
CA TYR A 71 -36.49 -2.79 -6.82
C TYR A 71 -34.98 -2.65 -6.99
N ASN A 72 -34.35 -3.69 -7.52
CA ASN A 72 -32.89 -3.78 -7.64
C ASN A 72 -32.29 -2.80 -8.66
N ASP A 73 -33.06 -2.40 -9.67
CA ASP A 73 -32.59 -1.60 -10.80
C ASP A 73 -33.72 -0.72 -11.38
N GLU A 74 -33.36 0.14 -12.34
CA GLU A 74 -34.26 1.10 -12.99
C GLU A 74 -35.42 0.42 -13.69
N TRP A 75 -35.13 -0.64 -14.44
CA TRP A 75 -36.14 -1.36 -15.19
C TRP A 75 -37.21 -1.96 -14.27
N ALA A 76 -36.77 -2.62 -13.19
CA ALA A 76 -37.65 -3.21 -12.20
C ALA A 76 -38.44 -2.12 -11.46
N CYS A 77 -37.83 -0.97 -11.17
CA CYS A 77 -38.54 0.15 -10.58
C CYS A 77 -39.65 0.66 -11.49
N VAL A 78 -39.34 1.01 -12.75
CA VAL A 78 -40.33 1.55 -13.71
C VAL A 78 -41.49 0.58 -13.89
N LYS A 79 -41.19 -0.73 -14.03
CA LYS A 79 -42.21 -1.77 -14.11
C LYS A 79 -43.08 -1.83 -12.85
N GLY A 80 -42.45 -1.76 -11.69
CA GLY A 80 -43.10 -1.96 -10.40
C GLY A 80 -43.98 -0.80 -9.94
N ILE A 81 -43.51 0.44 -10.11
CA ILE A 81 -44.25 1.65 -9.67
C ILE A 81 -45.17 2.21 -10.77
N GLY A 82 -44.98 1.76 -12.01
CA GLY A 82 -45.73 2.21 -13.18
C GLY A 82 -45.09 3.41 -13.89
N GLN A 83 -45.25 3.45 -15.22
CA GLN A 83 -44.53 4.37 -16.12
C GLN A 83 -44.66 5.85 -15.72
N ASP A 84 -45.87 6.34 -15.45
CA ASP A 84 -46.09 7.78 -15.19
C ASP A 84 -45.44 8.22 -13.86
N LYS A 85 -45.57 7.40 -12.82
CA LYS A 85 -44.93 7.65 -11.52
C LYS A 85 -43.41 7.59 -11.65
N ALA A 86 -42.90 6.61 -12.40
CA ALA A 86 -41.48 6.52 -12.67
C ALA A 86 -40.97 7.75 -13.43
N ASN A 87 -41.59 8.14 -14.54
CA ASN A 87 -41.20 9.32 -15.30
C ASN A 87 -41.14 10.59 -14.42
N ALA A 88 -42.13 10.78 -13.54
CA ALA A 88 -42.12 11.91 -12.61
C ALA A 88 -40.98 11.83 -11.57
N ALA A 89 -40.70 10.65 -11.02
CA ALA A 89 -39.63 10.43 -10.05
C ALA A 89 -38.24 10.63 -10.68
N PHE A 90 -38.01 10.04 -11.85
CA PHE A 90 -36.75 10.15 -12.60
C PHE A 90 -36.51 11.58 -13.09
N LYS A 91 -37.55 12.27 -13.57
CA LYS A 91 -37.46 13.70 -13.89
C LYS A 91 -36.97 14.52 -12.70
N LYS A 92 -37.56 14.31 -11.51
CA LYS A 92 -37.14 15.02 -10.30
C LYS A 92 -35.68 14.74 -9.97
N HIS A 93 -35.26 13.48 -10.03
CA HIS A 93 -33.86 13.08 -9.85
C HIS A 93 -32.94 13.77 -10.84
N TRP A 94 -33.24 13.73 -12.14
CA TRP A 94 -32.43 14.39 -13.17
C TRP A 94 -32.33 15.90 -12.98
N GLU A 95 -33.36 16.53 -12.41
CA GLU A 95 -33.40 17.94 -12.11
C GLU A 95 -32.53 18.35 -10.92
N THR A 96 -32.32 17.45 -9.96
CA THR A 96 -31.67 17.76 -8.68
C THR A 96 -30.34 17.03 -8.44
N TRP A 97 -30.05 15.93 -9.14
CA TRP A 97 -28.83 15.17 -8.97
C TRP A 97 -27.64 15.95 -9.51
N ILE A 98 -27.46 16.10 -10.82
CA ILE A 98 -26.47 17.04 -11.37
C ILE A 98 -27.11 18.38 -11.70
N THR A 99 -26.54 19.45 -11.16
CA THR A 99 -26.96 20.84 -11.32
C THR A 99 -25.88 21.69 -12.00
N GLU A 100 -26.19 22.93 -12.37
CA GLU A 100 -25.19 23.87 -12.90
C GLU A 100 -24.07 24.14 -11.89
N ASP A 101 -24.40 24.24 -10.61
CA ASP A 101 -23.44 24.46 -9.54
C ASP A 101 -22.42 23.33 -9.43
N ASP A 102 -22.83 22.08 -9.71
CA ASP A 102 -21.90 20.95 -9.80
C ASP A 102 -20.88 21.16 -10.93
N ILE A 103 -21.34 21.50 -12.14
CA ILE A 103 -20.46 21.72 -13.30
C ILE A 103 -19.53 22.92 -13.06
N LYS A 104 -20.05 24.00 -12.48
CA LYS A 104 -19.27 25.17 -12.08
C LYS A 104 -18.21 24.80 -11.04
N GLN A 105 -18.55 23.94 -10.07
CA GLN A 105 -17.61 23.48 -9.06
C GLN A 105 -16.51 22.61 -9.69
N ILE A 106 -16.87 21.65 -10.55
CA ILE A 106 -15.93 20.81 -11.33
C ILE A 106 -14.90 21.70 -12.04
N ALA A 107 -15.36 22.72 -12.77
CA ALA A 107 -14.47 23.68 -13.43
C ALA A 107 -13.60 24.47 -12.43
N SER A 108 -14.18 24.93 -11.32
CA SER A 108 -13.48 25.75 -10.32
C SER A 108 -12.33 25.03 -9.62
N ILE A 109 -12.40 23.71 -9.49
CA ILE A 109 -11.37 22.87 -8.86
C ILE A 109 -10.36 22.31 -9.86
N GLY A 110 -10.34 22.83 -11.09
CA GLY A 110 -9.33 22.53 -12.09
C GLY A 110 -9.52 21.21 -12.84
N LEU A 111 -10.72 20.61 -12.78
CA LEU A 111 -11.11 19.54 -13.69
C LEU A 111 -11.53 20.16 -15.03
N ASN A 112 -11.21 19.47 -16.13
CA ASN A 112 -11.45 19.96 -17.49
C ASN A 112 -12.43 19.09 -18.29
N ALA A 113 -12.88 17.96 -17.73
CA ALA A 113 -13.75 17.04 -18.43
C ALA A 113 -14.78 16.35 -17.53
N VAL A 114 -15.86 15.90 -18.14
CA VAL A 114 -16.83 14.95 -17.55
C VAL A 114 -17.11 13.79 -18.49
N ARG A 115 -17.30 12.60 -17.92
CA ARG A 115 -17.86 11.45 -18.62
C ARG A 115 -19.32 11.27 -18.17
N ILE A 116 -20.23 11.14 -19.12
CA ILE A 116 -21.68 11.11 -18.90
C ILE A 116 -22.24 9.75 -19.35
N PRO A 117 -22.44 8.81 -18.41
CA PRO A 117 -23.14 7.56 -18.67
C PRO A 117 -24.58 7.79 -19.12
N VAL A 118 -24.99 7.20 -20.25
CA VAL A 118 -26.37 7.26 -20.76
C VAL A 118 -26.86 5.87 -21.19
N GLY A 119 -28.16 5.62 -21.03
CA GLY A 119 -28.81 4.41 -21.54
C GLY A 119 -29.38 4.62 -22.95
N TYR A 120 -29.41 3.57 -23.76
CA TYR A 120 -29.93 3.63 -25.13
C TYR A 120 -31.40 4.12 -25.20
N TRP A 121 -32.18 3.89 -24.14
CA TRP A 121 -33.59 4.32 -24.03
C TRP A 121 -33.76 5.84 -24.02
N MET A 122 -32.67 6.60 -23.92
CA MET A 122 -32.69 8.04 -24.14
C MET A 122 -33.15 8.39 -25.57
N TYR A 123 -32.99 7.46 -26.53
CA TYR A 123 -33.70 7.52 -27.81
C TYR A 123 -35.00 6.72 -27.71
N GLU A 124 -36.09 7.40 -27.36
CA GLU A 124 -37.36 6.74 -27.02
C GLU A 124 -38.00 5.99 -28.21
N ASP A 125 -37.70 6.38 -29.46
CA ASP A 125 -38.27 5.78 -30.67
C ASP A 125 -37.80 4.33 -30.93
N ILE A 126 -36.72 3.89 -30.25
CA ILE A 126 -36.19 2.51 -30.38
C ILE A 126 -36.53 1.62 -29.18
N ILE A 127 -37.36 2.11 -28.25
CA ILE A 127 -37.89 1.33 -27.14
C ILE A 127 -38.97 0.39 -27.66
N GLN A 128 -38.87 -0.89 -27.30
CA GLN A 128 -39.80 -1.94 -27.71
C GLN A 128 -40.91 -2.15 -26.67
N LYS A 129 -42.02 -2.75 -27.11
CA LYS A 129 -43.11 -3.14 -26.21
C LYS A 129 -42.59 -4.17 -25.20
N GLY A 130 -42.82 -3.90 -23.91
CA GLY A 130 -42.37 -4.77 -22.81
C GLY A 130 -41.06 -4.32 -22.16
N GLU A 131 -40.45 -3.24 -22.64
CA GLU A 131 -39.35 -2.56 -21.97
C GLU A 131 -39.86 -1.44 -21.06
N TYR A 132 -39.33 -1.36 -19.85
CA TYR A 132 -39.78 -0.43 -18.82
C TYR A 132 -38.63 0.52 -18.46
N TRP A 133 -38.46 1.56 -19.25
CA TRP A 133 -37.41 2.56 -19.06
C TRP A 133 -37.99 3.93 -18.68
N PRO A 134 -37.27 4.74 -17.91
CA PRO A 134 -37.68 6.12 -17.63
C PRO A 134 -37.62 6.95 -18.92
N ARG A 135 -38.59 7.85 -19.11
CA ARG A 135 -38.73 8.70 -20.30
C ARG A 135 -38.51 10.18 -19.97
N GLY A 136 -38.04 10.94 -20.95
CA GLY A 136 -37.80 12.38 -20.87
C GLY A 136 -36.34 12.79 -20.61
N GLY A 137 -35.41 11.83 -20.53
CA GLY A 137 -34.02 12.09 -20.11
C GLY A 137 -33.24 13.02 -21.03
N ILE A 138 -33.55 13.05 -22.33
CA ILE A 138 -32.74 13.77 -23.34
C ILE A 138 -32.65 15.28 -23.08
N TRP A 139 -33.72 15.92 -22.60
CA TRP A 139 -33.73 17.35 -22.29
C TRP A 139 -32.79 17.70 -21.14
N HIS A 140 -32.58 16.78 -20.21
CA HIS A 140 -31.67 16.97 -19.09
C HIS A 140 -30.21 16.75 -19.52
N LEU A 141 -29.95 15.87 -20.49
CA LEU A 141 -28.62 15.77 -21.10
C LEU A 141 -28.26 17.05 -21.85
N ASP A 142 -29.16 17.57 -22.69
CA ASP A 142 -29.00 18.86 -23.39
C ASP A 142 -28.61 19.98 -22.42
N ARG A 143 -29.25 20.01 -21.26
CA ARG A 143 -29.01 20.99 -20.20
C ARG A 143 -27.63 20.83 -19.60
N ILE A 144 -27.23 19.60 -19.24
CA ILE A 144 -25.92 19.32 -18.65
C ILE A 144 -24.78 19.63 -19.61
N VAL A 145 -24.87 19.23 -20.89
CA VAL A 145 -23.84 19.56 -21.88
C VAL A 145 -23.82 21.06 -22.18
N GLY A 146 -24.98 21.73 -22.13
CA GLY A 146 -25.06 23.19 -22.17
C GLY A 146 -24.30 23.86 -21.02
N TRP A 147 -24.45 23.37 -19.79
CA TRP A 147 -23.64 23.84 -18.66
C TRP A 147 -22.15 23.55 -18.85
N CYS A 148 -21.80 22.38 -19.38
CA CYS A 148 -20.41 22.04 -19.68
C CYS A 148 -19.82 23.04 -20.68
N LYS A 149 -20.55 23.36 -21.76
CA LYS A 149 -20.18 24.39 -22.72
C LYS A 149 -19.97 25.75 -22.06
N MET A 150 -20.91 26.20 -21.22
CA MET A 150 -20.81 27.50 -20.54
C MET A 150 -19.60 27.61 -19.62
N HIS A 151 -19.15 26.50 -19.05
CA HIS A 151 -18.03 26.45 -18.11
C HIS A 151 -16.72 25.91 -18.73
N GLY A 152 -16.68 25.68 -20.05
CA GLY A 152 -15.48 25.19 -20.73
C GLY A 152 -15.08 23.77 -20.31
N ILE A 153 -16.06 22.90 -20.04
CA ILE A 153 -15.85 21.49 -19.70
C ILE A 153 -16.05 20.62 -20.93
N TYR A 154 -15.04 19.80 -21.23
CA TYR A 154 -15.11 18.76 -22.25
C TYR A 154 -16.03 17.63 -21.80
N ALA A 155 -16.84 17.10 -22.71
CA ALA A 155 -17.79 16.04 -22.39
C ALA A 155 -17.56 14.79 -23.24
N VAL A 156 -17.53 13.64 -22.58
CA VAL A 156 -17.62 12.30 -23.18
C VAL A 156 -19.01 11.76 -22.90
N ILE A 157 -19.74 11.37 -23.94
CA ILE A 157 -21.02 10.67 -23.79
C ILE A 157 -20.74 9.19 -23.96
N GLY A 158 -21.15 8.35 -23.00
CA GLY A 158 -20.93 6.91 -23.08
C GLY A 158 -22.21 6.10 -23.07
N LEU A 159 -22.35 5.21 -24.07
CA LEU A 159 -23.42 4.22 -24.10
C LEU A 159 -23.16 3.20 -22.98
N HIS A 160 -23.72 3.51 -21.82
CA HIS A 160 -23.41 2.80 -20.59
C HIS A 160 -24.39 1.65 -20.32
N SER A 161 -25.59 1.74 -20.90
CA SER A 161 -26.50 0.61 -21.05
C SER A 161 -26.96 0.44 -22.49
N ALA A 162 -26.70 -0.74 -23.06
CA ALA A 162 -27.07 -1.12 -24.41
C ALA A 162 -28.37 -1.95 -24.44
N PRO A 163 -29.06 -2.01 -25.60
CA PRO A 163 -30.25 -2.84 -25.78
C PRO A 163 -30.02 -4.29 -25.34
N GLY A 164 -30.88 -4.82 -24.48
CA GLY A 164 -30.74 -6.19 -23.97
C GLY A 164 -29.60 -6.41 -22.97
N ILE A 165 -28.93 -5.37 -22.47
CA ILE A 165 -27.80 -5.35 -21.51
C ILE A 165 -26.53 -6.08 -21.96
N SER A 166 -25.39 -5.40 -21.79
CA SER A 166 -24.06 -5.88 -22.18
C SER A 166 -23.33 -6.63 -21.08
N SER A 167 -23.70 -6.45 -19.80
CA SER A 167 -23.04 -7.08 -18.67
C SER A 167 -24.01 -7.73 -17.69
N PRO A 168 -23.79 -9.00 -17.31
CA PRO A 168 -24.73 -9.76 -16.51
C PRO A 168 -24.73 -9.33 -15.04
N SER A 169 -25.92 -9.27 -14.44
CA SER A 169 -26.12 -9.03 -13.00
C SER A 169 -25.62 -7.66 -12.51
N GLU A 170 -25.44 -6.69 -13.39
CA GLU A 170 -24.89 -5.39 -13.04
C GLU A 170 -25.94 -4.28 -13.01
N GLN A 171 -25.99 -3.49 -11.94
CA GLN A 171 -26.93 -2.37 -11.79
C GLN A 171 -26.63 -1.23 -12.77
N PHE A 172 -25.35 -1.01 -13.12
CA PHE A 172 -24.94 0.03 -14.06
C PHE A 172 -25.48 -0.20 -15.49
N THR A 173 -26.04 -1.37 -15.78
CA THR A 173 -26.74 -1.62 -17.05
C THR A 173 -28.21 -1.18 -17.03
N GLY A 174 -28.71 -0.66 -15.91
CA GLY A 174 -30.12 -0.30 -15.72
C GLY A 174 -31.07 -1.48 -15.55
N HIS A 175 -30.64 -2.72 -15.88
CA HIS A 175 -31.39 -3.95 -15.65
C HIS A 175 -30.47 -5.14 -15.33
N SER A 176 -30.38 -5.49 -14.05
CA SER A 176 -29.51 -6.52 -13.52
C SER A 176 -30.13 -7.91 -13.72
N ILE A 177 -29.83 -8.53 -14.86
CA ILE A 177 -30.26 -9.89 -15.21
C ILE A 177 -29.07 -10.83 -15.45
N PRO A 178 -29.18 -12.14 -15.20
CA PRO A 178 -28.03 -13.04 -15.18
C PRO A 178 -27.37 -13.30 -16.54
N ASN A 179 -28.10 -13.12 -17.64
CA ASN A 179 -27.62 -13.38 -18.99
C ASN A 179 -27.71 -12.10 -19.83
N PRO A 180 -26.62 -11.66 -20.46
CA PRO A 180 -26.64 -10.49 -21.32
C PRO A 180 -27.29 -10.84 -22.66
N GLY A 181 -28.21 -9.99 -23.12
CA GLY A 181 -28.93 -10.14 -24.38
C GLY A 181 -28.45 -9.22 -25.49
N PHE A 182 -27.46 -8.36 -25.22
CA PHE A 182 -26.96 -7.37 -26.19
C PHE A 182 -26.36 -7.98 -27.46
N TYR A 183 -25.73 -9.16 -27.36
CA TYR A 183 -24.91 -9.78 -28.38
C TYR A 183 -25.71 -10.47 -29.49
N THR A 184 -26.56 -9.70 -30.17
CA THR A 184 -27.41 -10.15 -31.28
C THR A 184 -27.47 -9.09 -32.36
N ALA A 185 -27.70 -9.49 -33.61
CA ALA A 185 -27.83 -8.56 -34.72
C ALA A 185 -28.95 -7.51 -34.51
N GLU A 186 -30.05 -7.91 -33.87
CA GLU A 186 -31.16 -7.01 -33.55
C GLU A 186 -30.74 -5.92 -32.54
N ASN A 187 -30.13 -6.32 -31.42
CA ASN A 187 -29.71 -5.37 -30.39
C ASN A 187 -28.53 -4.51 -30.83
N TYR A 188 -27.64 -5.03 -31.68
CA TYR A 188 -26.62 -4.21 -32.35
C TYR A 188 -27.24 -3.13 -33.23
N GLU A 189 -28.23 -3.46 -34.06
CA GLU A 189 -28.87 -2.45 -34.91
C GLU A 189 -29.58 -1.38 -34.08
N ARG A 190 -30.20 -1.75 -32.96
CA ARG A 190 -30.78 -0.78 -32.02
C ARG A 190 -29.72 0.15 -31.42
N ALA A 191 -28.57 -0.40 -31.01
CA ALA A 191 -27.44 0.39 -30.52
C ALA A 191 -26.86 1.30 -31.63
N PHE A 192 -26.74 0.82 -32.86
CA PHE A 192 -26.32 1.64 -34.00
C PHE A 192 -27.26 2.82 -34.24
N LYS A 193 -28.58 2.59 -34.20
CA LYS A 193 -29.58 3.67 -34.31
C LYS A 193 -29.42 4.72 -33.21
N PHE A 194 -29.14 4.30 -31.98
CA PHE A 194 -28.82 5.21 -30.89
C PHE A 194 -27.55 6.03 -31.18
N LEU A 195 -26.46 5.38 -31.60
CA LEU A 195 -25.19 6.05 -31.89
C LEU A 195 -25.32 7.06 -33.04
N GLU A 196 -26.07 6.72 -34.09
CA GLU A 196 -26.37 7.63 -35.20
C GLU A 196 -27.21 8.82 -34.76
N TRP A 197 -28.25 8.57 -33.97
CA TRP A 197 -29.11 9.63 -33.42
C TRP A 197 -28.31 10.58 -32.52
N MET A 198 -27.47 10.04 -31.63
CA MET A 198 -26.62 10.83 -30.76
C MET A 198 -25.55 11.61 -31.54
N THR A 199 -24.90 10.98 -32.52
CA THR A 199 -23.95 11.64 -33.42
C THR A 199 -24.61 12.83 -34.12
N LYS A 200 -25.81 12.62 -34.69
CA LYS A 200 -26.58 13.70 -35.31
C LYS A 200 -26.90 14.80 -34.32
N ARG A 201 -27.34 14.46 -33.10
CA ARG A 201 -27.65 15.44 -32.07
C ARG A 201 -26.44 16.28 -31.68
N ILE A 202 -25.29 15.65 -31.44
CA ILE A 202 -24.04 16.33 -31.09
C ILE A 202 -23.68 17.39 -32.14
N HIS A 203 -23.81 17.04 -33.42
CA HIS A 203 -23.48 17.92 -34.54
C HIS A 203 -24.53 18.98 -34.88
N THR A 204 -25.78 18.83 -34.43
CA THR A 204 -26.89 19.71 -34.84
C THR A 204 -27.50 20.51 -33.69
N ASN A 205 -27.16 20.19 -32.44
CA ASN A 205 -27.59 20.93 -31.26
C ASN A 205 -26.44 21.78 -30.71
N GLY A 206 -26.61 23.10 -30.73
CA GLY A 206 -25.58 24.05 -30.29
C GLY A 206 -25.13 23.94 -28.83
N ASN A 207 -25.84 23.18 -27.98
CA ASN A 207 -25.38 22.90 -26.62
C ASN A 207 -24.22 21.89 -26.56
N TYR A 208 -24.01 21.11 -27.62
CA TYR A 208 -23.09 19.96 -27.64
C TYR A 208 -21.69 20.31 -28.16
N THR A 209 -21.35 21.59 -28.35
CA THR A 209 -20.07 22.01 -28.96
C THR A 209 -18.83 21.63 -28.15
N THR A 210 -18.96 21.21 -26.88
CA THR A 210 -17.84 20.67 -26.09
C THR A 210 -17.87 19.14 -25.94
N VAL A 211 -18.80 18.48 -26.62
CA VAL A 211 -18.86 17.02 -26.71
C VAL A 211 -17.99 16.57 -27.87
N GLY A 212 -16.79 16.08 -27.56
CA GLY A 212 -15.84 15.64 -28.59
C GLY A 212 -15.69 14.13 -28.71
N MET A 213 -16.33 13.35 -27.84
CA MET A 213 -16.15 11.89 -27.81
C MET A 213 -17.44 11.15 -27.51
N LEU A 214 -17.62 10.04 -28.24
CA LEU A 214 -18.72 9.10 -28.04
C LEU A 214 -18.13 7.71 -27.75
N GLU A 215 -18.39 7.20 -26.54
CA GLU A 215 -18.05 5.84 -26.16
C GLU A 215 -19.15 4.89 -26.59
N VAL A 216 -18.79 3.89 -27.40
CA VAL A 216 -19.78 3.06 -28.10
C VAL A 216 -20.38 1.97 -27.22
N LEU A 217 -19.73 1.60 -26.12
CA LEU A 217 -20.22 0.62 -25.15
C LEU A 217 -19.36 0.59 -23.89
N ASN A 218 -19.98 0.79 -22.74
CA ASN A 218 -19.35 0.59 -21.44
C ASN A 218 -19.30 -0.89 -21.05
N GLU A 219 -18.19 -1.29 -20.43
CA GLU A 219 -18.02 -2.56 -19.70
C GLU A 219 -18.82 -3.75 -20.27
N PRO A 220 -18.54 -4.21 -21.51
CA PRO A 220 -19.16 -5.43 -22.04
C PRO A 220 -18.71 -6.66 -21.26
N VAL A 221 -19.31 -7.82 -21.52
CA VAL A 221 -18.81 -9.08 -20.97
C VAL A 221 -17.31 -9.25 -21.16
N ARG A 222 -16.64 -9.67 -20.09
CA ARG A 222 -15.28 -10.19 -20.16
C ARG A 222 -15.32 -11.58 -20.80
N ALA A 223 -14.31 -11.90 -21.62
CA ALA A 223 -14.31 -13.09 -22.48
C ALA A 223 -14.69 -14.36 -21.70
N GLY A 224 -13.91 -14.78 -20.68
CA GLY A 224 -14.29 -15.82 -19.72
C GLY A 224 -15.28 -16.88 -20.24
N LYS A 225 -16.47 -16.95 -19.61
CA LYS A 225 -17.59 -17.81 -20.05
C LYS A 225 -18.40 -17.25 -21.24
N TRP A 226 -18.23 -15.97 -21.57
CA TRP A 226 -18.93 -15.22 -22.62
C TRP A 226 -18.03 -14.96 -23.84
N LYS A 227 -17.15 -15.91 -24.15
CA LYS A 227 -16.10 -15.69 -25.15
C LYS A 227 -16.70 -15.47 -26.54
N ALA A 228 -17.76 -16.20 -26.86
CA ALA A 228 -18.44 -16.07 -28.14
C ALA A 228 -19.06 -14.68 -28.31
N GLU A 229 -19.71 -14.16 -27.27
CA GLU A 229 -20.30 -12.84 -27.21
C GLU A 229 -19.25 -11.74 -27.35
N ALA A 230 -18.14 -11.86 -26.61
CA ALA A 230 -17.06 -10.89 -26.67
C ALA A 230 -16.35 -10.88 -28.05
N ASP A 231 -16.07 -12.05 -28.61
CA ASP A 231 -15.49 -12.19 -29.96
C ASP A 231 -16.43 -11.64 -31.04
N ASP A 232 -17.73 -11.93 -30.94
CA ASP A 232 -18.75 -11.42 -31.87
C ASP A 232 -18.85 -9.89 -31.82
N MET A 233 -18.89 -9.31 -30.63
CA MET A 233 -18.91 -7.86 -30.46
C MET A 233 -17.66 -7.20 -31.06
N ILE A 234 -16.47 -7.73 -30.79
CA ILE A 234 -15.21 -7.20 -31.32
C ILE A 234 -15.17 -7.29 -32.85
N LYS A 235 -15.68 -8.38 -33.42
CA LYS A 235 -15.67 -8.61 -34.86
C LYS A 235 -16.76 -7.84 -35.61
N ASN A 236 -17.94 -7.69 -35.02
CA ASN A 236 -19.15 -7.25 -35.71
C ASN A 236 -19.71 -5.94 -35.15
N TYR A 237 -19.85 -5.81 -33.83
CA TYR A 237 -20.43 -4.61 -33.23
C TYR A 237 -19.49 -3.40 -33.31
N TYR A 238 -18.25 -3.52 -32.82
CA TYR A 238 -17.34 -2.38 -32.76
C TYR A 238 -17.02 -1.77 -34.15
N PRO A 239 -16.68 -2.56 -35.18
CA PRO A 239 -16.49 -2.02 -36.53
C PRO A 239 -17.80 -1.49 -37.14
N GLY A 240 -18.94 -2.06 -36.76
CA GLY A 240 -20.26 -1.56 -37.15
C GLY A 240 -20.54 -0.19 -36.56
N ALA A 241 -20.29 0.00 -35.27
CA ALA A 241 -20.46 1.27 -34.56
C ALA A 241 -19.60 2.37 -35.19
N TYR A 242 -18.32 2.09 -35.46
CA TYR A 242 -17.42 2.98 -36.20
C TYR A 242 -18.05 3.42 -37.54
N LYS A 243 -18.47 2.46 -38.37
CA LYS A 243 -19.04 2.73 -39.70
C LYS A 243 -20.31 3.58 -39.63
N ARG A 244 -21.18 3.33 -38.65
CA ARG A 244 -22.46 4.04 -38.51
C ARG A 244 -22.25 5.49 -38.05
N ILE A 245 -21.33 5.73 -37.11
CA ILE A 245 -20.92 7.09 -36.71
C ILE A 245 -20.31 7.83 -37.90
N GLN A 246 -19.32 7.24 -38.58
CA GLN A 246 -18.67 7.85 -39.74
C GLN A 246 -19.63 8.12 -40.91
N ALA A 247 -20.60 7.22 -41.14
CA ALA A 247 -21.63 7.41 -42.15
C ALA A 247 -22.55 8.60 -41.82
N MET A 248 -22.94 8.76 -40.55
CA MET A 248 -23.74 9.90 -40.10
C MET A 248 -22.95 11.21 -40.22
N GLU A 249 -21.67 11.23 -39.83
CA GLU A 249 -20.79 12.40 -40.00
C GLU A 249 -20.57 12.73 -41.48
N GLY A 250 -20.47 11.72 -42.35
CA GLY A 250 -20.43 11.90 -43.80
C GLY A 250 -21.73 12.47 -44.35
N TYR A 251 -22.88 11.98 -43.90
CA TYR A 251 -24.20 12.50 -44.27
C TYR A 251 -24.37 13.97 -43.87
N LEU A 252 -23.90 14.34 -42.68
CA LEU A 252 -23.90 15.71 -42.16
C LEU A 252 -22.77 16.59 -42.76
N LYS A 253 -21.89 16.01 -43.58
CA LYS A 253 -20.73 16.67 -44.20
C LYS A 253 -19.78 17.30 -43.19
N VAL A 254 -19.58 16.62 -42.06
CA VAL A 254 -18.66 17.03 -40.99
C VAL A 254 -17.21 16.91 -41.49
N PRO A 255 -16.42 18.01 -41.48
CA PRO A 255 -14.99 17.97 -41.80
C PRO A 255 -14.23 17.03 -40.85
N LYS A 256 -13.17 16.36 -41.32
CA LYS A 256 -12.40 15.41 -40.48
C LYS A 256 -11.92 16.03 -39.15
N ALA A 257 -11.46 17.29 -39.18
CA ALA A 257 -10.99 18.01 -38.00
C ALA A 257 -12.09 18.24 -36.93
N ASP A 258 -13.35 18.19 -37.36
CA ASP A 258 -14.52 18.36 -36.50
C ASP A 258 -15.26 17.03 -36.31
N ARG A 259 -14.63 15.86 -36.52
CA ARG A 259 -15.24 14.54 -36.29
C ARG A 259 -15.06 14.05 -34.86
N LEU A 260 -15.98 13.22 -34.39
CA LEU A 260 -15.98 12.71 -33.03
C LEU A 260 -14.82 11.75 -32.84
N HIS A 261 -14.19 11.81 -31.67
CA HIS A 261 -13.44 10.69 -31.16
C HIS A 261 -14.40 9.55 -30.82
N ILE A 262 -14.04 8.33 -31.17
CA ILE A 262 -14.85 7.15 -30.91
C ILE A 262 -14.09 6.29 -29.89
N GLN A 263 -14.68 6.12 -28.71
CA GLN A 263 -14.07 5.41 -27.61
C GLN A 263 -14.63 3.99 -27.47
N TYR A 264 -13.74 3.03 -27.18
CA TYR A 264 -14.06 1.62 -26.99
C TYR A 264 -13.45 1.12 -25.69
N MET A 265 -14.05 0.12 -25.04
CA MET A 265 -13.34 -0.59 -23.96
C MET A 265 -12.08 -1.26 -24.50
N GLY A 266 -10.93 -0.94 -23.91
CA GLY A 266 -9.62 -1.41 -24.34
C GLY A 266 -9.35 -2.87 -23.93
N LYS A 267 -8.24 -3.41 -24.45
CA LYS A 267 -7.79 -4.79 -24.18
C LYS A 267 -7.68 -5.10 -22.68
N SER A 268 -7.30 -4.12 -21.86
CA SER A 268 -7.15 -4.27 -20.40
C SER A 268 -8.46 -4.64 -19.69
N TRP A 269 -9.61 -4.32 -20.28
CA TRP A 269 -10.92 -4.71 -19.74
C TRP A 269 -11.12 -6.23 -19.72
N GLY A 270 -10.56 -6.94 -20.71
CA GLY A 270 -10.63 -8.40 -20.79
C GLY A 270 -11.76 -8.95 -21.66
N ALA A 271 -12.42 -8.12 -22.47
CA ALA A 271 -13.32 -8.59 -23.54
C ALA A 271 -12.54 -9.06 -24.80
N GLY A 272 -11.27 -8.67 -24.93
CA GLY A 272 -10.44 -8.87 -26.13
C GLY A 272 -9.92 -7.53 -26.64
N ASP A 273 -9.20 -7.54 -27.78
CA ASP A 273 -8.60 -6.30 -28.33
C ASP A 273 -9.40 -5.78 -29.53
N PRO A 274 -10.11 -4.63 -29.41
CA PRO A 274 -10.88 -4.06 -30.51
C PRO A 274 -10.02 -3.69 -31.73
N ARG A 275 -8.71 -3.44 -31.53
CA ARG A 275 -7.77 -3.08 -32.61
C ARG A 275 -7.67 -4.13 -33.72
N LEU A 276 -8.08 -5.37 -33.45
CA LEU A 276 -8.04 -6.47 -34.42
C LEU A 276 -8.95 -6.23 -35.63
N TYR A 277 -10.03 -5.45 -35.47
CA TYR A 277 -11.05 -5.23 -36.52
C TYR A 277 -11.40 -3.76 -36.73
N LEU A 278 -10.80 -2.85 -35.97
CA LEU A 278 -10.93 -1.41 -36.17
C LEU A 278 -9.82 -0.90 -37.12
N PRO A 279 -10.09 0.15 -37.91
CA PRO A 279 -9.03 0.81 -38.66
C PRO A 279 -8.01 1.46 -37.73
N ASP A 280 -6.79 1.63 -38.21
CA ASP A 280 -5.80 2.48 -37.54
C ASP A 280 -6.13 3.95 -37.87
N ASP A 281 -6.79 4.63 -36.94
CA ASP A 281 -7.38 5.95 -37.11
C ASP A 281 -7.08 6.81 -35.87
N ASP A 282 -6.65 8.06 -36.09
CA ASP A 282 -6.31 9.03 -35.06
C ASP A 282 -7.53 9.47 -34.22
N LEU A 283 -8.74 9.15 -34.69
CA LEU A 283 -9.99 9.42 -33.98
C LEU A 283 -10.41 8.30 -33.01
N ILE A 284 -9.67 7.19 -32.91
CA ILE A 284 -10.03 6.05 -32.06
C ILE A 284 -9.29 6.09 -30.73
N PHE A 285 -10.04 5.95 -29.64
CA PHE A 285 -9.51 5.91 -28.28
C PHE A 285 -10.02 4.69 -27.53
N PHE A 286 -9.30 4.33 -26.48
CA PHE A 286 -9.62 3.18 -25.65
C PHE A 286 -9.83 3.60 -24.20
N ASP A 287 -10.76 2.93 -23.55
CA ASP A 287 -11.03 3.09 -22.13
C ASP A 287 -10.44 1.93 -21.33
N ALA A 288 -9.80 2.25 -20.21
CA ALA A 288 -9.37 1.31 -19.20
C ALA A 288 -10.06 1.63 -17.86
N HIS A 289 -10.80 0.68 -17.33
CA HIS A 289 -11.34 0.78 -15.98
C HIS A 289 -10.36 0.14 -15.00
N ARG A 290 -9.75 0.96 -14.15
CA ARG A 290 -8.66 0.56 -13.26
C ARG A 290 -9.04 0.72 -11.80
N TYR A 291 -9.71 -0.30 -11.26
CA TYR A 291 -10.02 -0.41 -9.84
C TYR A 291 -9.02 -1.30 -9.12
N LEU A 292 -8.22 -0.72 -8.24
CA LEU A 292 -7.38 -1.49 -7.30
C LEU A 292 -8.22 -2.15 -6.19
N SER A 293 -9.46 -1.68 -6.00
CA SER A 293 -10.41 -2.20 -5.01
C SER A 293 -10.85 -3.65 -5.27
N PHE A 294 -10.74 -4.11 -6.51
CA PHE A 294 -11.12 -5.47 -6.91
C PHE A 294 -9.90 -6.33 -7.26
N ASP A 295 -8.69 -5.82 -7.03
CA ASP A 295 -7.45 -6.51 -7.35
C ASP A 295 -6.93 -7.30 -6.14
N ASN A 296 -7.38 -8.55 -6.03
CA ASN A 296 -7.00 -9.47 -4.94
C ASN A 296 -5.51 -9.90 -4.98
N ARG A 297 -4.73 -9.45 -5.97
CA ARG A 297 -3.31 -9.80 -6.11
C ARG A 297 -2.40 -8.81 -5.36
N ILE A 298 -2.92 -7.65 -5.00
CA ILE A 298 -2.17 -6.61 -4.27
C ILE A 298 -2.06 -7.06 -2.81
N ALA A 299 -0.85 -7.10 -2.27
CA ALA A 299 -0.66 -7.41 -0.85
C ALA A 299 -1.41 -6.40 0.02
N GLY A 300 -1.95 -6.87 1.15
CA GLY A 300 -2.89 -6.10 1.99
C GLY A 300 -2.27 -4.99 2.83
N ASN A 301 -1.31 -4.24 2.29
CA ASN A 301 -0.62 -3.15 2.98
C ASN A 301 -0.46 -1.92 2.07
N LYS A 302 -0.31 -0.75 2.69
CA LYS A 302 -0.19 0.56 2.04
C LYS A 302 0.91 0.62 0.99
N LYS A 303 2.07 0.00 1.26
CA LYS A 303 3.22 0.00 0.36
C LYS A 303 2.86 -0.67 -0.97
N ALA A 304 2.25 -1.85 -0.91
CA ALA A 304 1.87 -2.58 -2.11
C ALA A 304 0.85 -1.82 -2.98
N TYR A 305 -0.12 -1.14 -2.37
CA TYR A 305 -1.08 -0.31 -3.10
C TYR A 305 -0.43 0.88 -3.82
N ILE A 306 0.50 1.57 -3.14
CA ILE A 306 1.27 2.66 -3.75
C ILE A 306 2.16 2.13 -4.88
N GLU A 307 2.93 1.08 -4.63
CA GLU A 307 3.81 0.49 -5.67
C GLU A 307 3.01 0.03 -6.88
N THR A 308 1.84 -0.58 -6.67
CA THR A 308 0.96 -0.98 -7.77
C THR A 308 0.49 0.24 -8.55
N ALA A 309 -0.03 1.27 -7.87
CA ALA A 309 -0.47 2.51 -8.51
C ALA A 309 0.66 3.18 -9.32
N CYS A 310 1.88 3.24 -8.79
CA CYS A 310 3.01 3.87 -9.48
C CYS A 310 3.51 3.08 -10.71
N LYS A 311 3.32 1.77 -10.73
CA LYS A 311 3.72 0.89 -11.86
C LYS A 311 2.73 0.92 -13.02
N ASP A 312 1.49 1.35 -12.77
CA ASP A 312 0.48 1.41 -13.82
C ASP A 312 0.94 2.32 -14.98
N ASN A 313 0.72 1.83 -16.21
CA ASN A 313 0.88 2.55 -17.46
C ASN A 313 -0.09 1.95 -18.47
N MET A 314 -1.06 2.73 -18.91
CA MET A 314 -2.13 2.26 -19.81
C MET A 314 -1.77 2.38 -21.29
N GLY A 315 -0.68 3.10 -21.61
CA GLY A 315 -0.27 3.40 -22.99
C GLY A 315 -0.95 4.64 -23.57
N GLN A 316 -0.66 4.91 -24.84
CA GLN A 316 -1.23 6.03 -25.60
C GLN A 316 -2.56 5.66 -26.26
N HIS A 317 -3.37 6.68 -26.54
CA HIS A 317 -4.77 6.56 -26.94
C HIS A 317 -5.62 5.80 -25.92
N VAL A 318 -5.25 5.89 -24.63
CA VAL A 318 -5.96 5.24 -23.53
C VAL A 318 -6.25 6.22 -22.42
N PHE A 319 -7.54 6.36 -22.10
CA PHE A 319 -7.99 7.04 -20.89
C PHE A 319 -8.25 6.00 -19.80
N VAL A 320 -7.99 6.38 -18.56
CA VAL A 320 -8.56 5.66 -17.42
C VAL A 320 -9.94 6.24 -17.14
N GLY A 321 -10.98 5.72 -17.81
CA GLY A 321 -12.35 6.23 -17.72
C GLY A 321 -13.01 5.97 -16.39
N GLU A 322 -12.52 5.01 -15.61
CA GLU A 322 -13.02 4.74 -14.27
C GLU A 322 -11.92 4.25 -13.32
N TRP A 323 -11.87 4.87 -12.14
CA TRP A 323 -11.03 4.49 -11.00
C TRP A 323 -11.55 5.16 -9.72
N SER A 324 -11.12 4.69 -8.54
CA SER A 324 -11.51 5.28 -7.26
C SER A 324 -10.37 5.24 -6.23
N LEU A 325 -10.59 5.75 -5.03
CA LEU A 325 -9.66 5.60 -3.90
C LEU A 325 -9.94 4.37 -3.05
N SER A 326 -10.92 3.53 -3.42
CA SER A 326 -11.23 2.36 -2.60
C SER A 326 -10.13 1.31 -2.71
N VAL A 327 -9.86 0.63 -1.60
CA VAL A 327 -9.02 -0.57 -1.57
C VAL A 327 -9.90 -1.82 -1.52
N ASN A 328 -9.29 -3.00 -1.47
CA ASN A 328 -10.00 -4.26 -1.33
C ASN A 328 -11.09 -4.18 -0.27
N SER A 329 -12.30 -4.66 -0.58
CA SER A 329 -13.46 -4.57 0.30
C SER A 329 -13.26 -5.29 1.64
N THR A 330 -12.39 -6.31 1.70
CA THR A 330 -12.03 -6.99 2.95
C THR A 330 -11.05 -6.18 3.80
N LEU A 331 -10.31 -5.26 3.20
CA LEU A 331 -9.28 -4.44 3.83
C LEU A 331 -9.78 -3.04 4.19
N LYS A 332 -10.80 -2.53 3.51
CA LYS A 332 -11.21 -1.11 3.55
C LYS A 332 -11.59 -0.56 4.94
N ASN A 333 -11.84 -1.45 5.91
CA ASN A 333 -12.21 -1.10 7.28
C ASN A 333 -11.16 -1.50 8.33
N THR A 334 -10.01 -2.04 7.93
CA THR A 334 -8.91 -2.38 8.85
C THR A 334 -8.21 -1.10 9.33
N ASP A 335 -7.42 -1.18 10.40
CA ASP A 335 -6.62 -0.03 10.85
C ASP A 335 -5.67 0.51 9.77
N GLU A 336 -5.28 -0.35 8.83
CA GLU A 336 -4.45 0.02 7.70
C GLU A 336 -5.16 0.96 6.72
N PHE A 337 -6.45 0.73 6.42
CA PHE A 337 -7.15 1.45 5.34
C PHE A 337 -8.48 2.10 5.75
N LYS A 338 -8.85 2.05 7.04
CA LYS A 338 -9.98 2.81 7.55
C LYS A 338 -9.77 4.28 7.23
N ILE A 339 -10.86 5.00 6.99
CA ILE A 339 -10.78 6.39 6.52
C ILE A 339 -10.17 7.30 7.59
N GLN A 340 -10.63 7.17 8.83
CA GLN A 340 -10.25 8.06 9.91
C GLN A 340 -8.76 7.93 10.24
N GLY A 341 -8.02 9.03 10.10
CA GLY A 341 -6.60 9.11 10.43
C GLY A 341 -5.66 8.59 9.32
N GLN A 342 -6.18 8.26 8.15
CA GLN A 342 -5.39 7.79 6.99
C GLN A 342 -5.37 8.80 5.83
N GLU A 343 -5.83 10.03 6.05
CA GLU A 343 -5.99 11.07 5.02
C GLU A 343 -4.68 11.38 4.29
N THR A 344 -3.56 11.45 5.01
CA THR A 344 -2.24 11.69 4.41
C THR A 344 -1.84 10.57 3.45
N TRP A 345 -2.09 9.30 3.81
CA TRP A 345 -1.77 8.18 2.93
C TRP A 345 -2.66 8.19 1.69
N TYR A 346 -3.97 8.41 1.88
CA TYR A 346 -4.91 8.44 0.76
C TYR A 346 -4.68 9.62 -0.20
N LYS A 347 -4.17 10.74 0.31
CA LYS A 347 -3.70 11.85 -0.53
C LYS A 347 -2.54 11.43 -1.44
N ALA A 348 -1.61 10.67 -0.90
CA ALA A 348 -0.51 10.13 -1.68
C ALA A 348 -0.96 9.03 -2.65
N TYR A 349 -1.91 8.18 -2.24
CA TYR A 349 -2.48 7.14 -3.08
C TYR A 349 -3.27 7.71 -4.27
N TRP A 350 -4.04 8.78 -4.06
CA TRP A 350 -4.67 9.54 -5.14
C TRP A 350 -3.63 10.08 -6.12
N ALA A 351 -2.57 10.71 -5.62
CA ALA A 351 -1.53 11.30 -6.45
C ALA A 351 -0.80 10.24 -7.29
N ALA A 352 -0.47 9.08 -6.69
CA ALA A 352 0.19 7.97 -7.38
C ALA A 352 -0.65 7.42 -8.54
N GLN A 353 -1.97 7.24 -8.34
CA GLN A 353 -2.87 6.80 -9.40
C GLN A 353 -3.00 7.86 -10.49
N ALA A 354 -3.28 9.12 -10.13
CA ALA A 354 -3.42 10.22 -11.08
C ALA A 354 -2.16 10.43 -11.94
N GLU A 355 -0.95 10.35 -11.35
CA GLU A 355 0.31 10.46 -12.09
C GLU A 355 0.46 9.36 -13.14
N SER A 356 0.19 8.13 -12.73
CA SER A 356 0.32 6.97 -13.61
C SER A 356 -0.67 7.02 -14.76
N PHE A 357 -1.87 7.53 -14.52
CA PHE A 357 -2.88 7.65 -15.58
C PHE A 357 -2.56 8.82 -16.54
N GLU A 358 -1.87 9.86 -16.07
CA GLU A 358 -1.36 10.95 -16.92
C GLU A 358 -0.13 10.56 -17.76
N LYS A 359 0.47 9.39 -17.53
CA LYS A 359 1.40 8.78 -18.51
C LYS A 359 0.67 8.35 -19.79
N GLY A 360 -0.61 8.00 -19.68
CA GLY A 360 -1.55 7.85 -20.79
C GLY A 360 -2.21 9.19 -21.14
N ASP A 361 -3.47 9.20 -21.54
CA ASP A 361 -4.16 10.43 -22.00
C ASP A 361 -5.00 11.13 -20.92
N GLY A 362 -4.96 10.60 -19.70
CA GLY A 362 -5.65 11.17 -18.54
C GLY A 362 -6.66 10.21 -17.93
N TRP A 363 -7.55 10.77 -17.12
CA TRP A 363 -8.40 9.98 -16.22
C TRP A 363 -9.76 10.63 -15.93
N PHE A 364 -10.75 9.78 -15.62
CA PHE A 364 -12.04 10.15 -15.08
C PHE A 364 -12.29 9.38 -13.78
N PHE A 365 -12.45 10.10 -12.67
CA PHE A 365 -12.72 9.47 -11.38
C PHE A 365 -14.16 8.97 -11.29
N TRP A 366 -14.38 7.76 -10.76
CA TRP A 366 -15.71 7.23 -10.45
C TRP A 366 -16.01 7.44 -8.96
N SER A 367 -16.84 8.41 -8.57
CA SER A 367 -17.70 9.33 -9.34
C SER A 367 -17.64 10.76 -8.76
N TRP A 368 -18.29 11.74 -9.41
CA TRP A 368 -18.34 13.13 -8.94
C TRP A 368 -18.87 13.24 -7.50
N LYS A 369 -20.04 12.64 -7.22
CA LYS A 369 -20.67 12.67 -5.90
C LYS A 369 -21.52 11.43 -5.63
N CYS A 370 -21.82 11.24 -4.34
CA CYS A 370 -22.69 10.19 -3.82
C CYS A 370 -23.58 10.80 -2.73
N ASP A 371 -24.69 10.15 -2.39
CA ASP A 371 -25.55 10.54 -1.25
C ASP A 371 -25.58 9.44 -0.16
N GLY A 372 -26.52 9.56 0.78
CA GLY A 372 -26.73 8.54 1.81
C GLY A 372 -25.54 8.39 2.76
N GLU A 373 -25.35 7.16 3.26
CA GLU A 373 -24.24 6.85 4.18
C GLU A 373 -22.88 6.89 3.48
N LEU A 374 -22.82 6.48 2.21
CA LEU A 374 -21.60 6.50 1.42
C LEU A 374 -21.07 7.94 1.27
N GLY A 375 -21.92 8.86 0.79
CA GLY A 375 -21.53 10.28 0.62
C GLY A 375 -21.13 10.99 1.92
N LYS A 376 -21.60 10.48 3.08
CA LYS A 376 -21.30 11.06 4.40
C LYS A 376 -20.06 10.47 5.07
N LYS A 377 -19.80 9.17 4.88
CA LYS A 377 -18.79 8.42 5.66
C LYS A 377 -17.66 7.83 4.83
N ASP A 378 -17.86 7.67 3.52
CA ASP A 378 -16.90 7.03 2.64
C ASP A 378 -16.65 7.83 1.36
N TRP A 379 -15.71 8.77 1.45
CA TRP A 379 -15.36 9.63 0.32
C TRP A 379 -14.58 8.89 -0.79
N ARG A 380 -14.24 7.60 -0.64
CA ARG A 380 -13.34 6.90 -1.59
C ARG A 380 -13.94 6.72 -2.98
N TRP A 381 -15.25 6.86 -3.11
CA TRP A 381 -16.01 6.80 -4.37
C TRP A 381 -16.61 8.15 -4.78
N CYS A 382 -16.38 9.23 -4.02
CA CYS A 382 -17.09 10.49 -4.16
C CYS A 382 -16.08 11.64 -4.23
N TYR A 383 -15.73 12.07 -5.44
CA TYR A 383 -14.68 13.06 -5.68
C TYR A 383 -14.91 14.35 -4.89
N GLN A 384 -16.14 14.88 -4.91
CA GLN A 384 -16.53 16.08 -4.18
C GLN A 384 -16.27 15.94 -2.66
N ALA A 385 -16.60 14.79 -2.07
CA ALA A 385 -16.36 14.52 -0.66
C ALA A 385 -14.86 14.32 -0.35
N ALA A 386 -14.12 13.70 -1.26
CA ALA A 386 -12.68 13.49 -1.12
C ALA A 386 -11.88 14.82 -1.19
N VAL A 387 -12.35 15.77 -2.00
CA VAL A 387 -11.82 17.15 -2.00
C VAL A 387 -12.15 17.85 -0.68
N ALA A 388 -13.39 17.71 -0.18
CA ALA A 388 -13.79 18.29 1.09
C ALA A 388 -13.00 17.73 2.29
N ALA A 389 -12.66 16.43 2.25
CA ALA A 389 -11.82 15.75 3.23
C ALA A 389 -10.32 16.10 3.10
N GLY A 390 -9.90 16.84 2.06
CA GLY A 390 -8.51 17.26 1.86
C GLY A 390 -7.57 16.16 1.37
N VAL A 391 -8.10 14.99 0.98
CA VAL A 391 -7.33 13.89 0.40
C VAL A 391 -7.14 14.06 -1.11
N ILE A 392 -8.05 14.78 -1.78
CA ILE A 392 -7.85 15.26 -3.15
C ILE A 392 -7.58 16.78 -3.08
N PRO A 393 -6.61 17.32 -3.86
CA PRO A 393 -6.33 18.75 -3.86
C PRO A 393 -7.53 19.56 -4.35
N LYS A 394 -7.67 20.78 -3.81
CA LYS A 394 -8.73 21.74 -4.20
C LYS A 394 -8.58 22.28 -5.63
N ASP A 395 -7.39 22.17 -6.21
CA ASP A 395 -7.10 22.54 -7.60
C ASP A 395 -6.26 21.42 -8.23
N ALA A 396 -6.92 20.52 -8.95
CA ALA A 396 -6.27 19.40 -9.63
C ALA A 396 -5.26 19.87 -10.69
N SER A 397 -5.45 21.07 -11.26
CA SER A 397 -4.54 21.64 -12.26
C SER A 397 -3.18 22.04 -11.71
N LYS A 398 -3.13 22.35 -10.40
CA LYS A 398 -1.92 22.78 -9.67
C LYS A 398 -1.32 21.68 -8.81
N ALA A 399 -1.88 20.47 -8.86
CA ALA A 399 -1.32 19.34 -8.15
C ALA A 399 0.14 19.14 -8.61
N LYS A 400 1.11 19.40 -7.73
CA LYS A 400 2.53 19.06 -7.96
C LYS A 400 2.69 17.56 -7.72
N ILE A 401 2.12 16.75 -8.60
CA ILE A 401 2.05 15.30 -8.48
C ILE A 401 3.46 14.70 -8.22
N LYS A 402 4.47 15.20 -8.93
CA LYS A 402 5.89 14.84 -8.77
C LYS A 402 6.50 15.22 -7.41
N SER A 403 6.04 16.29 -6.74
CA SER A 403 6.51 16.66 -5.40
C SER A 403 5.81 15.88 -4.29
N LEU A 404 4.56 15.45 -4.53
CA LEU A 404 3.83 14.55 -3.64
C LEU A 404 4.49 13.16 -3.61
N TYR A 405 4.99 12.66 -4.75
CA TYR A 405 5.80 11.44 -4.82
C TYR A 405 7.11 11.52 -4.02
N ALA A 406 7.84 12.64 -4.12
CA ALA A 406 9.06 12.87 -3.33
C ALA A 406 8.77 12.92 -1.81
N SER A 407 7.67 13.57 -1.40
CA SER A 407 7.21 13.58 0.00
C SER A 407 6.66 12.22 0.49
N LEU A 408 6.27 11.34 -0.44
CA LEU A 408 5.72 10.01 -0.17
C LEU A 408 6.81 8.98 0.04
N LEU A 409 7.84 8.98 -0.82
CA LEU A 409 9.09 8.26 -0.56
C LEU A 409 9.66 8.72 0.78
N SER A 410 9.66 10.03 1.06
CA SER A 410 10.12 10.51 2.37
C SER A 410 9.22 10.09 3.53
N TYR A 411 7.90 9.89 3.37
CA TYR A 411 6.99 9.45 4.44
C TYR A 411 7.09 7.94 4.73
N ILE A 412 7.11 7.12 3.67
CA ILE A 412 7.28 5.66 3.78
C ILE A 412 8.68 5.36 4.31
N ASN A 413 9.69 6.05 3.79
CA ASN A 413 11.04 6.00 4.35
C ASN A 413 11.01 6.54 5.78
N ALA A 414 10.45 7.71 6.10
CA ALA A 414 10.44 8.26 7.47
C ALA A 414 9.76 7.39 8.54
N MET A 415 8.91 6.41 8.21
CA MET A 415 8.43 5.44 9.19
C MET A 415 9.43 4.30 9.44
N ALA A 416 10.10 3.79 8.41
CA ALA A 416 11.20 2.82 8.55
C ALA A 416 12.52 3.47 9.04
N ASP A 417 12.68 4.75 8.71
CA ASP A 417 13.84 5.61 8.90
C ASP A 417 13.59 6.64 10.01
N ARG A 418 12.55 6.43 10.83
CA ARG A 418 12.18 7.32 11.96
C ARG A 418 13.38 7.69 12.82
N TYR A 419 14.33 6.77 12.91
CA TYR A 419 15.54 6.88 13.72
C TYR A 419 16.80 7.17 12.90
N VAL A 420 16.74 7.37 11.58
CA VAL A 420 17.94 7.60 10.74
C VAL A 420 18.69 8.86 11.15
N THR A 421 18.02 10.01 11.16
CA THR A 421 18.66 11.33 11.35
C THR A 421 19.27 11.47 12.74
N ILE A 422 18.62 10.92 13.77
CA ILE A 422 19.15 10.92 15.15
C ILE A 422 20.40 10.05 15.33
N HIS A 423 20.70 9.15 14.38
CA HIS A 423 21.93 8.33 14.38
C HIS A 423 23.03 8.87 13.44
N GLU A 424 22.80 9.97 12.70
CA GLU A 424 23.82 10.57 11.82
C GLU A 424 24.91 11.32 12.60
N SER A 425 24.57 11.90 13.75
CA SER A 425 25.48 12.70 14.58
C SER A 425 25.36 12.32 16.05
N PRO A 426 25.83 11.12 16.44
CA PRO A 426 25.73 10.67 17.82
C PRO A 426 26.67 11.50 18.70
N ASN A 427 26.27 11.72 19.96
CA ASN A 427 26.98 12.56 20.93
C ASN A 427 27.35 11.77 22.21
N GLY A 428 27.40 10.45 22.10
CA GLY A 428 27.76 9.53 23.17
C GLY A 428 26.58 9.04 24.01
N PRO A 429 26.86 8.44 25.18
CA PRO A 429 25.83 7.84 26.03
C PRO A 429 24.80 8.86 26.52
N GLY A 430 23.52 8.53 26.40
CA GLY A 430 22.40 9.37 26.86
C GLY A 430 22.04 10.52 25.93
N ASP A 431 22.55 10.53 24.70
CA ASP A 431 22.15 11.46 23.64
C ASP A 431 20.72 11.21 23.11
N SER A 432 20.33 11.87 22.02
CA SER A 432 18.98 11.81 21.46
C SER A 432 18.62 10.48 20.78
N ARG A 433 19.52 9.50 20.73
CA ARG A 433 19.20 8.16 20.19
C ARG A 433 18.18 7.46 21.08
N PRO A 434 17.24 6.69 20.50
CA PRO A 434 16.06 6.23 21.21
C PRO A 434 16.43 5.17 22.24
N THR A 435 15.67 5.11 23.32
CA THR A 435 15.72 4.01 24.29
C THR A 435 14.73 2.92 23.90
N ALA A 436 14.90 1.70 24.41
CA ALA A 436 13.95 0.61 24.22
C ALA A 436 12.51 0.98 24.63
N ILE A 437 12.33 1.73 25.72
CA ILE A 437 11.01 2.24 26.14
C ILE A 437 10.46 3.24 25.12
N GLN A 438 11.31 4.11 24.57
CA GLN A 438 10.89 5.05 23.53
C GLN A 438 10.37 4.32 22.30
N ILE A 439 10.99 3.21 21.89
CA ILE A 439 10.48 2.36 20.80
C ILE A 439 9.04 1.89 21.08
N ILE A 440 8.76 1.39 22.30
CA ILE A 440 7.40 0.93 22.65
C ILE A 440 6.37 2.06 22.57
N LYS A 441 6.74 3.26 23.01
CA LYS A 441 5.88 4.45 22.96
C LYS A 441 5.66 4.92 21.52
N ASP A 442 6.71 4.95 20.72
CA ASP A 442 6.69 5.39 19.32
C ASP A 442 5.90 4.42 18.43
N GLU A 443 5.90 3.13 18.75
CA GLU A 443 5.03 2.11 18.12
C GLU A 443 3.62 2.11 18.73
N GLY A 444 3.39 2.85 19.81
CA GLY A 444 2.09 2.97 20.49
C GLY A 444 1.60 1.66 21.08
N LEU A 445 2.48 0.84 21.65
CA LEU A 445 2.21 -0.54 22.05
C LEU A 445 1.96 -0.75 23.55
N GLU A 446 1.94 0.31 24.36
CA GLU A 446 1.68 0.21 25.80
C GLU A 446 0.33 -0.49 26.08
N GLY A 447 0.37 -1.62 26.80
CA GLY A 447 -0.79 -2.46 27.12
C GLY A 447 -1.45 -3.21 25.95
N LYS A 448 -0.87 -3.20 24.73
CA LYS A 448 -1.53 -3.74 23.52
C LYS A 448 -1.14 -5.17 23.13
N LEU A 449 -0.16 -5.77 23.80
CA LEU A 449 0.38 -7.10 23.48
C LEU A 449 0.08 -8.12 24.59
N SER A 450 -1.02 -7.96 25.32
CA SER A 450 -1.37 -8.82 26.46
C SER A 450 -1.59 -10.30 26.12
N ASP A 451 -1.83 -10.61 24.85
CA ASP A 451 -1.97 -11.96 24.33
C ASP A 451 -0.63 -12.56 23.87
N GLN A 452 0.44 -11.78 23.81
CA GLN A 452 1.75 -12.19 23.29
C GLN A 452 2.64 -12.75 24.40
N VAL A 453 3.45 -13.75 24.02
CA VAL A 453 4.45 -14.38 24.88
C VAL A 453 5.85 -14.07 24.35
N VAL A 454 6.73 -13.57 25.22
CA VAL A 454 8.10 -13.17 24.89
C VAL A 454 9.08 -14.01 25.70
N PHE A 455 10.15 -14.48 25.07
CA PHE A 455 11.27 -15.17 25.71
C PHE A 455 12.56 -14.39 25.45
N ILE A 456 13.30 -14.03 26.51
CA ILE A 456 14.52 -13.23 26.40
C ILE A 456 15.67 -13.92 27.14
N THR A 457 16.80 -14.14 26.47
CA THR A 457 18.00 -14.68 27.11
C THR A 457 18.85 -13.59 27.76
N GLY A 458 19.31 -13.82 29.00
CA GLY A 458 20.29 -12.95 29.68
C GLY A 458 19.71 -11.65 30.23
N CYS A 459 18.74 -11.73 31.14
CA CYS A 459 18.01 -10.59 31.69
C CYS A 459 18.52 -10.09 33.05
N SER A 460 19.71 -10.54 33.49
CA SER A 460 20.28 -10.16 34.79
C SER A 460 21.07 -8.85 34.80
N ALA A 461 21.33 -8.25 33.63
CA ALA A 461 21.99 -6.95 33.47
C ALA A 461 21.88 -6.44 32.01
N GLY A 462 22.29 -5.20 31.77
CA GLY A 462 22.56 -4.66 30.43
C GLY A 462 21.36 -4.67 29.48
N ILE A 463 21.61 -5.01 28.22
CA ILE A 463 20.62 -4.94 27.12
C ILE A 463 19.40 -5.83 27.39
N GLY A 464 19.60 -7.04 27.93
CA GLY A 464 18.49 -7.97 28.20
C GLY A 464 17.55 -7.44 29.28
N LEU A 465 18.09 -6.84 30.33
CA LEU A 465 17.31 -6.20 31.40
C LEU A 465 16.46 -5.03 30.85
N GLU A 466 17.07 -4.15 30.04
CA GLU A 466 16.35 -3.00 29.48
C GLU A 466 15.32 -3.40 28.41
N SER A 467 15.59 -4.47 27.65
CA SER A 467 14.62 -5.08 26.74
C SER A 467 13.41 -5.63 27.51
N ALA A 468 13.64 -6.29 28.64
CA ALA A 468 12.58 -6.83 29.50
C ALA A 468 11.70 -5.71 30.07
N LYS A 469 12.30 -4.63 30.60
CA LYS A 469 11.57 -3.45 31.09
C LYS A 469 10.68 -2.84 30.01
N ALA A 470 11.21 -2.65 28.80
CA ALA A 470 10.44 -2.09 27.70
C ALA A 470 9.29 -3.01 27.28
N LEU A 471 9.55 -4.29 27.06
CA LEU A 471 8.54 -5.24 26.59
C LEU A 471 7.45 -5.51 27.65
N HIS A 472 7.75 -5.35 28.94
CA HIS A 472 6.75 -5.44 30.01
C HIS A 472 5.64 -4.39 29.88
N LEU A 473 5.99 -3.16 29.44
CA LEU A 473 5.04 -2.07 29.22
C LEU A 473 3.98 -2.41 28.17
N THR A 474 4.28 -3.34 27.27
CA THR A 474 3.34 -3.75 26.22
C THR A 474 2.17 -4.59 26.75
N GLY A 475 2.24 -5.07 28.00
CA GLY A 475 1.24 -5.98 28.54
C GLY A 475 1.58 -7.47 28.35
N ALA A 476 2.58 -7.80 27.55
CA ALA A 476 2.96 -9.19 27.23
C ALA A 476 3.37 -10.03 28.46
N THR A 477 3.24 -11.36 28.32
CA THR A 477 3.81 -12.35 29.26
C THR A 477 5.28 -12.57 28.92
N LEU A 478 6.15 -12.41 29.90
CA LEU A 478 7.61 -12.47 29.70
C LEU A 478 8.21 -13.70 30.39
N TYR A 479 9.02 -14.43 29.64
CA TYR A 479 9.91 -15.47 30.14
C TYR A 479 11.35 -14.95 30.05
N LEU A 480 11.90 -14.57 31.20
CA LEU A 480 13.19 -13.92 31.31
C LEU A 480 14.20 -14.92 31.87
N THR A 481 15.33 -15.09 31.20
CA THR A 481 16.31 -16.09 31.64
C THR A 481 17.62 -15.51 32.13
N ALA A 482 18.24 -16.22 33.07
CA ALA A 482 19.58 -15.93 33.58
C ALA A 482 20.21 -17.20 34.14
N ARG A 483 21.55 -17.23 34.20
CA ARG A 483 22.30 -18.27 34.91
C ARG A 483 22.13 -18.17 36.43
N ASP A 484 22.13 -16.94 36.94
CA ASP A 484 21.91 -16.63 38.35
C ASP A 484 20.56 -15.91 38.49
N LEU A 485 19.57 -16.65 39.03
CA LEU A 485 18.21 -16.14 39.19
C LEU A 485 18.09 -15.09 40.29
N GLU A 486 18.91 -15.16 41.34
CA GLU A 486 18.87 -14.17 42.42
C GLU A 486 19.45 -12.84 41.94
N LYS A 487 20.53 -12.89 41.15
CA LYS A 487 21.03 -11.71 40.45
C LYS A 487 19.97 -11.11 39.51
N ALA A 488 19.24 -11.94 38.77
CA ALA A 488 18.17 -11.45 37.89
C ALA A 488 17.01 -10.81 38.65
N LYS A 489 16.52 -11.43 39.73
CA LYS A 489 15.49 -10.86 40.60
C LYS A 489 15.90 -9.50 41.15
N SER A 490 17.12 -9.40 41.68
CA SER A 490 17.68 -8.15 42.20
C SER A 490 17.74 -7.05 41.13
N ALA A 491 18.18 -7.39 39.92
CA ALA A 491 18.28 -6.44 38.81
C ALA A 491 16.91 -5.99 38.26
N LEU A 492 15.91 -6.87 38.26
CA LEU A 492 14.56 -6.60 37.78
C LEU A 492 13.72 -5.83 38.81
N GLY A 493 14.02 -5.95 40.11
CA GLY A 493 13.26 -5.30 41.18
C GLY A 493 11.79 -5.72 41.14
N ASP A 494 10.87 -4.75 41.27
CA ASP A 494 9.42 -4.97 41.28
C ASP A 494 8.91 -5.72 40.04
N LEU A 495 9.63 -5.66 38.91
CA LEU A 495 9.26 -6.36 37.69
C LEU A 495 9.29 -7.89 37.87
N ALA A 496 10.16 -8.41 38.74
CA ALA A 496 10.26 -9.85 39.00
C ALA A 496 9.05 -10.41 39.78
N GLU A 497 8.29 -9.54 40.45
CA GLU A 497 7.12 -9.91 41.25
C GLU A 497 5.79 -9.83 40.46
N ASP A 498 5.81 -9.28 39.23
CA ASP A 498 4.63 -9.27 38.36
C ASP A 498 4.28 -10.69 37.91
N LYS A 499 3.02 -11.09 38.07
CA LYS A 499 2.50 -12.41 37.68
C LYS A 499 2.72 -12.79 36.21
N ARG A 500 2.98 -11.81 35.34
CA ARG A 500 3.28 -12.01 33.91
C ARG A 500 4.75 -12.30 33.64
N VAL A 501 5.61 -12.17 34.63
CA VAL A 501 7.06 -12.35 34.51
C VAL A 501 7.46 -13.69 35.14
N HIS A 502 8.04 -14.54 34.32
CA HIS A 502 8.50 -15.86 34.71
C HIS A 502 10.01 -15.93 34.56
N LEU A 503 10.71 -16.23 35.65
CA LEU A 503 12.16 -16.39 35.64
C LEU A 503 12.54 -17.85 35.42
N LEU A 504 13.36 -18.11 34.40
CA LEU A 504 13.86 -19.45 34.10
C LEU A 504 15.39 -19.47 34.14
N GLU A 505 15.94 -20.48 34.80
CA GLU A 505 17.39 -20.72 34.77
C GLU A 505 17.78 -21.12 33.34
N LEU A 506 18.80 -20.45 32.80
CA LEU A 506 19.41 -20.79 31.51
C LEU A 506 20.92 -20.59 31.58
N ASP A 507 21.66 -21.70 31.52
CA ASP A 507 23.10 -21.72 31.33
C ASP A 507 23.45 -22.12 29.89
N LEU A 508 23.87 -21.14 29.10
CA LEU A 508 24.23 -21.32 27.69
C LEU A 508 25.58 -22.04 27.49
N GLU A 509 26.34 -22.33 28.55
CA GLU A 509 27.54 -23.17 28.47
C GLU A 509 27.23 -24.68 28.55
N SER A 510 25.93 -25.04 28.60
CA SER A 510 25.44 -26.42 28.72
C SER A 510 24.19 -26.66 27.87
N LEU A 511 24.32 -27.43 26.79
CA LEU A 511 23.19 -27.80 25.92
C LEU A 511 22.13 -28.62 26.67
N GLU A 512 22.51 -29.39 27.68
CA GLU A 512 21.56 -30.07 28.58
C GLU A 512 20.70 -29.08 29.38
N ASN A 513 21.29 -27.99 29.89
CA ASN A 513 20.54 -26.94 30.58
C ASN A 513 19.61 -26.19 29.61
N VAL A 514 20.07 -25.93 28.37
CA VAL A 514 19.22 -25.36 27.30
C VAL A 514 17.97 -26.22 27.06
N ARG A 515 18.15 -27.55 26.94
CA ARG A 515 17.04 -28.50 26.79
C ARG A 515 16.09 -28.46 27.98
N SER A 516 16.64 -28.45 29.19
CA SER A 516 15.86 -28.38 30.44
C SER A 516 15.07 -27.07 30.56
N CYS A 517 15.67 -25.94 30.19
CA CYS A 517 15.02 -24.63 30.19
C CYS A 517 13.88 -24.57 29.16
N ALA A 518 14.12 -25.03 27.94
CA ALA A 518 13.09 -25.09 26.90
C ALA A 518 11.92 -26.00 27.31
N ALA A 519 12.20 -27.16 27.91
CA ALA A 519 11.17 -28.06 28.44
C ALA A 519 10.34 -27.40 29.56
N LYS A 520 10.99 -26.68 30.49
CA LYS A 520 10.30 -25.91 31.54
C LYS A 520 9.39 -24.81 30.94
N PHE A 521 9.86 -24.08 29.93
CA PHE A 521 9.04 -23.09 29.22
C PHE A 521 7.83 -23.74 28.54
N LEU A 522 8.04 -24.80 27.77
CA LEU A 522 6.97 -25.48 27.01
C LEU A 522 5.92 -26.14 27.92
N ALA A 523 6.29 -26.49 29.15
CA ALA A 523 5.35 -26.95 30.17
C ALA A 523 4.45 -25.81 30.71
N GLN A 524 4.87 -24.55 30.59
CA GLN A 524 4.16 -23.37 31.10
C GLN A 524 3.42 -22.61 30.00
N SER A 525 3.93 -22.59 28.76
CA SER A 525 3.28 -21.94 27.62
C SER A 525 3.31 -22.81 26.35
N PRO A 526 2.15 -23.03 25.70
CA PRO A 526 2.09 -23.77 24.45
C PRO A 526 2.47 -22.93 23.21
N LYS A 527 2.64 -21.61 23.37
CA LYS A 527 2.96 -20.67 22.28
C LYS A 527 4.08 -19.71 22.66
N LEU A 528 4.78 -19.21 21.66
CA LEU A 528 5.81 -18.17 21.78
C LEU A 528 5.63 -17.22 20.60
N ASN A 529 5.65 -15.90 20.85
CA ASN A 529 5.51 -14.91 19.79
C ASN A 529 6.84 -14.23 19.47
N ILE A 530 7.67 -13.99 20.49
CA ILE A 530 8.92 -13.25 20.34
C ILE A 530 10.04 -14.00 21.07
N LEU A 531 11.09 -14.36 20.35
CA LEU A 531 12.33 -14.93 20.91
C LEU A 531 13.48 -13.94 20.71
N ILE A 532 14.09 -13.47 21.81
CA ILE A 532 15.26 -12.59 21.77
C ILE A 532 16.47 -13.34 22.33
N CYS A 533 17.34 -13.79 21.43
CA CYS A 533 18.62 -14.44 21.72
C CYS A 533 19.68 -13.37 22.00
N ASN A 534 19.65 -12.79 23.20
CA ASN A 534 20.47 -11.64 23.61
C ASN A 534 21.77 -12.00 24.35
N ALA A 535 21.75 -13.03 25.19
CA ALA A 535 22.86 -13.37 26.07
C ALA A 535 24.16 -13.71 25.30
N GLY A 536 25.31 -13.42 25.89
CA GLY A 536 26.58 -13.81 25.28
C GLY A 536 27.81 -13.40 26.08
N VAL A 537 28.96 -13.88 25.61
CA VAL A 537 30.29 -13.61 26.16
C VAL A 537 31.21 -13.10 25.04
N MET A 538 32.21 -12.31 25.43
CA MET A 538 33.11 -11.64 24.50
C MET A 538 34.55 -11.66 25.03
N CYS A 539 35.48 -11.92 24.12
CA CYS A 539 36.93 -11.90 24.34
C CYS A 539 37.37 -12.73 25.56
N THR A 540 36.76 -13.90 25.77
CA THR A 540 37.10 -14.78 26.90
C THR A 540 38.51 -15.34 26.76
N PRO A 541 39.17 -15.77 27.85
CA PRO A 541 40.30 -16.69 27.76
C PRO A 541 39.92 -17.97 27.01
N GLU A 542 40.91 -18.69 26.48
CA GLU A 542 40.65 -19.97 25.83
C GLU A 542 39.96 -20.93 26.81
N GLY A 543 38.83 -21.49 26.38
CA GLY A 543 38.03 -22.40 27.18
C GLY A 543 37.08 -23.21 26.31
N ARG A 544 36.34 -24.12 26.95
CA ARG A 544 35.34 -24.97 26.30
C ARG A 544 34.05 -25.01 27.12
N THR A 545 32.92 -25.05 26.42
CA THR A 545 31.59 -25.40 26.97
C THR A 545 31.57 -26.85 27.46
N LYS A 546 30.50 -27.27 28.16
CA LYS A 546 30.39 -28.65 28.66
C LYS A 546 30.44 -29.70 27.55
N GLU A 547 29.98 -29.34 26.35
CA GLU A 547 29.98 -30.19 25.16
C GLU A 547 31.31 -30.11 24.38
N GLY A 548 32.31 -29.38 24.88
CA GLY A 548 33.65 -29.33 24.29
C GLY A 548 33.80 -28.32 23.14
N PHE A 549 32.84 -27.42 22.94
CA PHE A 549 32.98 -26.34 21.94
C PHE A 549 33.67 -25.12 22.52
N GLU A 550 34.41 -24.36 21.69
CA GLU A 550 34.96 -23.06 22.08
C GLU A 550 33.90 -22.17 22.74
N THR A 551 34.26 -21.56 23.86
CA THR A 551 33.32 -20.88 24.78
C THR A 551 32.40 -19.88 24.08
N GLN A 552 32.92 -19.00 23.22
CA GLN A 552 32.12 -17.96 22.58
C GLN A 552 31.22 -18.54 21.49
N PHE A 553 31.71 -19.48 20.68
CA PHE A 553 30.91 -20.16 19.66
C PHE A 553 29.80 -21.03 20.27
N GLY A 554 30.13 -21.82 21.29
CA GLY A 554 29.17 -22.65 22.01
C GLY A 554 28.08 -21.83 22.70
N THR A 555 28.49 -20.79 23.44
CA THR A 555 27.57 -19.95 24.22
C THR A 555 26.74 -19.01 23.34
N ASN A 556 27.37 -18.28 22.42
CA ASN A 556 26.69 -17.22 21.69
C ASN A 556 25.82 -17.75 20.54
N HIS A 557 26.22 -18.87 19.92
CA HIS A 557 25.58 -19.45 18.74
C HIS A 557 24.94 -20.81 19.02
N LEU A 558 25.70 -21.87 19.35
CA LEU A 558 25.13 -23.23 19.42
C LEU A 558 23.99 -23.38 20.44
N ALA A 559 24.16 -22.79 21.63
CA ALA A 559 23.14 -22.82 22.66
C ALA A 559 21.86 -22.08 22.24
N HIS A 560 21.97 -20.94 21.55
CA HIS A 560 20.82 -20.21 21.00
C HIS A 560 20.19 -20.90 19.80
N PHE A 561 20.99 -21.52 18.94
CA PHE A 561 20.52 -22.33 17.82
C PHE A 561 19.67 -23.50 18.33
N LEU A 562 20.18 -24.25 19.33
CA LEU A 562 19.42 -25.31 19.98
C LEU A 562 18.14 -24.79 20.63
N LEU A 563 18.21 -23.66 21.34
CA LEU A 563 17.04 -23.04 21.95
C LEU A 563 15.97 -22.70 20.90
N PHE A 564 16.34 -22.09 19.77
CA PHE A 564 15.43 -21.83 18.66
C PHE A 564 14.78 -23.13 18.15
N GLN A 565 15.58 -24.18 17.89
CA GLN A 565 15.05 -25.45 17.36
C GLN A 565 14.01 -26.08 18.31
N LEU A 566 14.28 -26.05 19.61
CA LEU A 566 13.39 -26.58 20.63
C LEU A 566 12.10 -25.76 20.79
N LEU A 567 12.18 -24.44 20.63
CA LEU A 567 11.03 -23.53 20.79
C LEU A 567 10.26 -23.25 19.48
N LYS A 568 10.80 -23.65 18.32
CA LYS A 568 10.18 -23.46 17.01
C LYS A 568 8.70 -23.91 16.96
N PRO A 569 8.30 -25.08 17.48
CA PRO A 569 6.88 -25.46 17.45
C PRO A 569 5.96 -24.48 18.19
N ALA A 570 6.44 -23.84 19.26
CA ALA A 570 5.70 -22.80 19.97
C ALA A 570 5.69 -21.47 19.20
N LEU A 571 6.76 -21.15 18.48
CA LEU A 571 6.83 -19.99 17.56
C LEU A 571 5.80 -20.11 16.43
N VAL A 572 5.71 -21.27 15.78
CA VAL A 572 4.69 -21.52 14.74
C VAL A 572 3.28 -21.35 15.32
N LYS A 573 3.03 -21.86 16.52
CA LYS A 573 1.73 -21.69 17.21
C LYS A 573 1.43 -20.25 17.64
N GLY A 574 2.47 -19.44 17.86
CA GLY A 574 2.32 -18.02 18.19
C GLY A 574 2.01 -17.15 16.97
N ALA A 575 2.37 -17.61 15.76
CA ALA A 575 2.13 -16.87 14.54
C ALA A 575 0.62 -16.84 14.22
N THR A 576 0.17 -15.69 13.72
CA THR A 576 -1.22 -15.42 13.35
C THR A 576 -1.26 -14.78 11.96
N SER A 577 -2.45 -14.70 11.35
CA SER A 577 -2.59 -14.05 10.04
C SER A 577 -2.28 -12.54 10.06
N ASP A 578 -2.38 -11.92 11.23
CA ASP A 578 -2.20 -10.49 11.47
C ASP A 578 -0.82 -10.14 12.06
N ARG A 579 -0.12 -11.12 12.65
CA ARG A 579 1.19 -10.93 13.27
C ARG A 579 2.04 -12.19 13.26
N ALA A 580 3.21 -12.12 12.61
CA ALA A 580 4.20 -13.18 12.63
C ALA A 580 4.89 -13.32 13.99
N SER A 581 5.38 -14.53 14.26
CA SER A 581 6.35 -14.75 15.33
C SER A 581 7.73 -14.24 14.92
N ARG A 582 8.48 -13.72 15.88
CA ARG A 582 9.71 -12.96 15.63
C ARG A 582 10.90 -13.56 16.38
N VAL A 583 12.01 -13.75 15.69
CA VAL A 583 13.28 -14.21 16.27
C VAL A 583 14.35 -13.14 16.09
N VAL A 584 14.94 -12.70 17.19
CA VAL A 584 15.98 -11.67 17.21
C VAL A 584 17.29 -12.31 17.65
N MET A 585 18.25 -12.44 16.72
CA MET A 585 19.58 -13.00 16.98
C MET A 585 20.58 -11.86 17.18
N LEU A 586 21.13 -11.70 18.38
CA LEU A 586 22.13 -10.65 18.60
C LEU A 586 23.47 -11.01 17.95
N SER A 587 23.78 -10.27 16.89
CA SER A 587 25.08 -10.27 16.22
C SER A 587 25.96 -9.16 16.81
N SER A 588 26.96 -8.71 16.07
CA SER A 588 27.80 -7.57 16.41
C SER A 588 28.51 -7.07 15.17
N LEU A 589 28.98 -5.82 15.14
CA LEU A 589 29.93 -5.34 14.14
C LEU A 589 31.18 -6.25 14.04
N ALA A 590 31.53 -6.95 15.11
CA ALA A 590 32.58 -7.97 15.08
C ALA A 590 32.40 -9.05 14.01
N HIS A 591 31.17 -9.33 13.56
CA HIS A 591 30.93 -10.28 12.46
C HIS A 591 31.75 -9.92 11.21
N ARG A 592 32.03 -8.63 10.97
CA ARG A 592 32.82 -8.19 9.81
C ARG A 592 34.27 -8.66 9.81
N PHE A 593 34.80 -9.05 10.97
CA PHE A 593 36.21 -9.36 11.15
C PHE A 593 36.51 -10.86 11.20
N GLY A 594 35.51 -11.72 10.96
CA GLY A 594 35.74 -13.16 10.94
C GLY A 594 34.54 -13.96 10.50
N GLU A 595 34.79 -14.95 9.65
CA GLU A 595 33.82 -15.97 9.25
C GLU A 595 33.92 -17.21 10.13
N VAL A 596 32.93 -18.11 10.01
CA VAL A 596 32.99 -19.43 10.66
C VAL A 596 34.07 -20.29 10.02
N ASN A 597 35.04 -20.72 10.80
CA ASN A 597 36.01 -21.72 10.38
C ASN A 597 35.44 -23.13 10.58
N PHE A 598 34.79 -23.67 9.55
CA PHE A 598 34.16 -25.00 9.64
C PHE A 598 35.14 -26.14 9.92
N ASP A 599 36.41 -25.98 9.56
CA ASP A 599 37.42 -27.04 9.72
C ASP A 599 38.04 -27.02 11.13
N ASN A 600 37.95 -25.89 11.84
CA ASN A 600 38.42 -25.74 13.21
C ASN A 600 37.59 -24.72 13.99
N VAL A 601 36.32 -25.05 14.23
CA VAL A 601 35.40 -24.16 14.96
C VAL A 601 35.83 -23.93 16.41
N ASN A 602 36.60 -24.88 16.96
CA ASN A 602 37.15 -24.83 18.31
C ASN A 602 38.43 -24.01 18.44
N MET A 603 39.01 -23.55 17.31
CA MET A 603 40.28 -22.82 17.26
C MET A 603 41.45 -23.54 17.96
N GLU A 604 41.48 -24.87 17.86
CA GLU A 604 42.55 -25.68 18.44
C GLU A 604 43.93 -25.24 17.92
N GLY A 605 44.84 -24.91 18.84
CA GLY A 605 46.20 -24.48 18.54
C GLY A 605 46.33 -23.09 17.91
N CYS A 606 45.24 -22.35 17.73
CA CYS A 606 45.24 -21.02 17.11
C CYS A 606 44.22 -20.05 17.74
N TYR A 607 43.94 -20.20 19.04
CA TYR A 607 42.94 -19.39 19.72
C TYR A 607 43.25 -17.90 19.63
N ASP A 608 42.30 -17.14 19.11
CA ASP A 608 42.29 -15.68 19.17
C ASP A 608 40.92 -15.24 19.70
N PRO A 609 40.87 -14.50 20.82
CA PRO A 609 39.61 -14.15 21.48
C PRO A 609 38.71 -13.26 20.60
N ASN A 610 39.28 -12.42 19.74
CA ASN A 610 38.50 -11.55 18.85
C ASN A 610 37.98 -12.33 17.64
N LYS A 611 38.78 -13.24 17.06
CA LYS A 611 38.32 -14.10 15.95
C LYS A 611 37.25 -15.07 16.42
N ALA A 612 37.39 -15.66 17.62
CA ALA A 612 36.38 -16.53 18.23
C ALA A 612 35.05 -15.78 18.43
N TYR A 613 35.11 -14.53 18.91
CA TYR A 613 33.92 -13.69 19.01
C TYR A 613 33.32 -13.40 17.63
N SER A 614 34.15 -12.99 16.66
CA SER A 614 33.74 -12.63 15.30
C SER A 614 33.02 -13.78 14.59
N GLN A 615 33.57 -15.00 14.65
CA GLN A 615 32.90 -16.18 14.06
C GLN A 615 31.55 -16.45 14.72
N SER A 616 31.43 -16.27 16.05
CA SER A 616 30.16 -16.51 16.74
C SER A 616 29.08 -15.51 16.32
N LYS A 617 29.47 -14.26 16.01
CA LYS A 617 28.54 -13.20 15.57
C LYS A 617 28.18 -13.31 14.09
N THR A 618 29.10 -13.80 13.26
CA THR A 618 28.77 -14.25 11.89
C THR A 618 27.80 -15.43 11.93
N ALA A 619 27.99 -16.39 12.83
CA ALA A 619 27.09 -17.54 12.95
C ALA A 619 25.66 -17.14 13.34
N ASN A 620 25.50 -16.20 14.27
CA ASN A 620 24.18 -15.64 14.62
C ASN A 620 23.50 -14.93 13.44
N LEU A 621 24.28 -14.19 12.64
CA LEU A 621 23.79 -13.51 11.45
C LEU A 621 23.26 -14.52 10.43
N TRP A 622 24.08 -15.49 10.05
CA TRP A 622 23.71 -16.54 9.11
C TRP A 622 22.51 -17.37 9.60
N THR A 623 22.43 -17.63 10.90
CA THR A 623 21.27 -18.32 11.50
C THR A 623 19.98 -17.54 11.32
N ALA A 624 19.98 -16.22 11.56
CA ALA A 624 18.78 -15.41 11.32
C ALA A 624 18.35 -15.46 9.84
N ASN A 625 19.31 -15.43 8.92
CA ASN A 625 19.04 -15.54 7.49
C ASN A 625 18.46 -16.91 7.10
N GLU A 626 18.94 -18.00 7.71
CA GLU A 626 18.41 -19.34 7.49
C GLU A 626 17.03 -19.54 8.13
N ILE A 627 16.76 -18.97 9.30
CA ILE A 627 15.42 -18.99 9.90
C ILE A 627 14.42 -18.36 8.94
N GLU A 628 14.75 -17.19 8.37
CA GLU A 628 13.90 -16.55 7.37
C GLU A 628 13.68 -17.45 6.14
N ARG A 629 14.76 -17.98 5.56
CA ARG A 629 14.68 -18.84 4.36
C ARG A 629 13.83 -20.09 4.58
N ARG A 630 13.88 -20.66 5.80
CA ARG A 630 13.26 -21.95 6.10
C ARG A 630 11.86 -21.83 6.67
N TYR A 631 11.56 -20.76 7.42
CA TYR A 631 10.38 -20.69 8.28
C TYR A 631 9.51 -19.44 8.11
N ALA A 632 9.85 -18.53 7.18
CA ALA A 632 8.98 -17.39 6.86
C ALA A 632 7.58 -17.83 6.40
N SER A 633 7.49 -18.91 5.63
CA SER A 633 6.22 -19.50 5.19
C SER A 633 5.38 -20.11 6.32
N GLU A 634 6.01 -20.41 7.47
CA GLU A 634 5.37 -20.87 8.69
C GLU A 634 5.05 -19.70 9.65
N GLY A 635 5.21 -18.46 9.20
CA GLY A 635 4.92 -17.25 9.97
C GLY A 635 6.01 -16.88 10.98
N ILE A 636 7.25 -17.36 10.80
CA ILE A 636 8.41 -16.99 11.63
C ILE A 636 9.36 -16.11 10.83
N HIS A 637 9.52 -14.86 11.25
CA HIS A 637 10.52 -13.95 10.69
C HIS A 637 11.68 -13.74 11.65
N ALA A 638 12.90 -13.65 11.11
CA ALA A 638 14.10 -13.49 11.92
C ALA A 638 14.98 -12.34 11.46
N TRP A 639 15.63 -11.69 12.42
CA TRP A 639 16.58 -10.60 12.19
C TRP A 639 17.85 -10.82 12.99
N SER A 640 18.96 -10.39 12.41
CA SER A 640 20.22 -10.26 13.14
C SER A 640 20.41 -8.80 13.57
N VAL A 641 20.82 -8.57 14.81
CA VAL A 641 20.88 -7.22 15.39
C VAL A 641 22.28 -6.89 15.89
N GLN A 642 22.78 -5.73 15.50
CA GLN A 642 23.92 -5.05 16.14
C GLN A 642 23.40 -3.95 17.07
N PRO A 643 23.54 -4.10 18.40
CA PRO A 643 23.08 -3.09 19.36
C PRO A 643 23.95 -1.83 19.38
N GLY A 644 25.18 -1.91 18.85
CA GLY A 644 26.18 -0.85 18.87
C GLY A 644 27.22 -1.04 19.98
N GLY A 645 28.07 -0.04 20.21
CA GLY A 645 28.95 -0.01 21.38
C GLY A 645 28.16 0.36 22.62
N VAL A 646 27.87 -0.61 23.49
CA VAL A 646 27.00 -0.39 24.67
C VAL A 646 27.81 -0.57 25.95
N LEU A 647 27.70 0.39 26.87
CA LEU A 647 28.35 0.36 28.19
C LEU A 647 27.74 -0.73 29.08
N THR A 648 28.23 -1.95 28.94
CA THR A 648 27.77 -3.15 29.67
C THR A 648 28.95 -3.95 30.22
N ASP A 649 28.65 -4.92 31.07
CA ASP A 649 29.63 -5.88 31.63
C ASP A 649 30.18 -6.89 30.59
N LEU A 650 29.83 -6.76 29.30
CA LEU A 650 30.32 -7.64 28.23
C LEU A 650 31.83 -7.52 28.04
N GLY A 651 32.40 -6.32 28.25
CA GLY A 651 33.83 -6.03 28.10
C GLY A 651 34.73 -6.46 29.27
N ARG A 652 34.22 -7.23 30.24
CA ARG A 652 34.95 -7.59 31.47
C ARG A 652 36.27 -8.34 31.26
N HIS A 653 36.43 -9.04 30.12
CA HIS A 653 37.64 -9.80 29.78
C HIS A 653 38.64 -9.01 28.91
N LEU A 654 38.32 -7.77 28.52
CA LEU A 654 39.28 -6.90 27.84
C LEU A 654 40.42 -6.51 28.79
N SER A 655 41.65 -6.42 28.27
CA SER A 655 42.78 -5.89 29.04
C SER A 655 42.58 -4.41 29.36
N GLU A 656 43.26 -3.90 30.39
CA GLU A 656 43.20 -2.48 30.74
C GLU A 656 43.74 -1.58 29.61
N GLU A 657 44.69 -2.07 28.82
CA GLU A 657 45.19 -1.39 27.62
C GLU A 657 44.11 -1.30 26.53
N GLN A 658 43.37 -2.39 26.29
CA GLN A 658 42.25 -2.39 25.34
C GLN A 658 41.13 -1.46 25.80
N LYS A 659 40.76 -1.50 27.10
CA LYS A 659 39.75 -0.59 27.67
C LYS A 659 40.18 0.88 27.55
N SER A 660 41.44 1.17 27.85
CA SER A 660 42.01 2.52 27.76
C SER A 660 42.08 3.01 26.31
N GLY A 661 42.51 2.16 25.38
CA GLY A 661 42.54 2.47 23.94
C GLY A 661 41.16 2.78 23.36
N LEU A 662 40.13 2.04 23.78
CA LEU A 662 38.75 2.30 23.38
C LEU A 662 38.17 3.59 24.02
N ALA A 663 38.69 4.01 25.18
CA ALA A 663 38.22 5.19 25.91
C ALA A 663 38.81 6.51 25.41
N VAL A 664 40.00 6.48 24.77
CA VAL A 664 40.68 7.69 24.27
C VAL A 664 40.39 8.02 22.81
N ASP A 665 39.77 7.11 22.05
CA ASP A 665 39.38 7.35 20.66
C ASP A 665 38.18 8.33 20.59
N PRO A 666 38.34 9.52 19.97
CA PRO A 666 37.29 10.53 19.92
C PRO A 666 36.03 10.09 19.15
N TYR A 667 36.17 9.22 18.15
CA TYR A 667 35.03 8.69 17.39
C TYR A 667 34.30 7.61 18.19
N LEU A 668 35.01 6.72 18.88
CA LEU A 668 34.37 5.73 19.73
C LEU A 668 33.55 6.39 20.86
N LYS A 669 34.08 7.45 21.45
CA LYS A 669 33.39 8.23 22.49
C LYS A 669 32.01 8.72 22.05
N THR A 670 31.85 9.10 20.78
CA THR A 670 30.56 9.61 20.27
C THR A 670 29.56 8.51 19.97
N ILE A 671 30.00 7.30 19.63
CA ILE A 671 29.09 6.21 19.24
C ILE A 671 28.66 5.31 20.41
N TRP A 672 29.33 5.36 21.57
CA TRP A 672 28.92 4.62 22.78
C TRP A 672 27.48 4.94 23.20
N LYS A 673 26.77 3.93 23.70
CA LYS A 673 25.36 3.99 24.13
C LYS A 673 25.21 3.54 25.58
N LEU A 674 24.18 4.07 26.25
CA LEU A 674 23.68 3.48 27.49
C LEU A 674 22.95 2.14 27.21
N PRO A 675 22.82 1.23 28.19
CA PRO A 675 22.14 -0.05 28.00
C PRO A 675 20.72 0.03 27.41
N ASP A 676 19.94 1.03 27.80
CA ASP A 676 18.58 1.26 27.34
C ASP A 676 18.52 1.72 25.87
N GLN A 677 19.47 2.55 25.45
CA GLN A 677 19.69 2.90 24.04
C GLN A 677 20.21 1.70 23.23
N GLY A 678 21.06 0.85 23.84
CA GLY A 678 21.55 -0.38 23.22
C GLY A 678 20.47 -1.43 22.97
N ALA A 679 19.43 -1.46 23.82
CA ALA A 679 18.27 -2.35 23.68
C ALA A 679 17.28 -1.90 22.60
N ALA A 680 17.35 -0.66 22.12
CA ALA A 680 16.37 -0.09 21.20
C ALA A 680 16.23 -0.90 19.89
N THR A 681 17.34 -1.25 19.23
CA THR A 681 17.28 -2.01 17.96
C THR A 681 16.69 -3.40 18.16
N SER A 682 16.99 -4.06 19.28
CA SER A 682 16.44 -5.40 19.60
C SER A 682 14.94 -5.33 19.88
N VAL A 683 14.48 -4.32 20.61
CA VAL A 683 13.04 -4.10 20.85
C VAL A 683 12.33 -3.69 19.56
N TRP A 684 12.95 -2.86 18.72
CA TRP A 684 12.43 -2.49 17.41
C TRP A 684 12.25 -3.73 16.52
N ALA A 685 13.26 -4.60 16.44
CA ALA A 685 13.15 -5.90 15.75
C ALA A 685 11.99 -6.76 16.29
N ALA A 686 11.80 -6.75 17.61
CA ALA A 686 10.79 -7.54 18.30
C ALA A 686 9.35 -7.04 18.06
N VAL A 687 9.13 -5.73 17.82
CA VAL A 687 7.76 -5.19 17.85
C VAL A 687 7.36 -4.30 16.68
N ALA A 688 8.31 -3.78 15.90
CA ALA A 688 8.00 -2.73 14.93
C ALA A 688 7.15 -3.26 13.77
N GLN A 689 6.02 -2.58 13.52
CA GLN A 689 5.11 -2.95 12.44
C GLN A 689 5.79 -2.81 11.06
N ALA A 690 6.68 -1.82 10.92
CA ALA A 690 7.41 -1.57 9.69
C ALA A 690 8.27 -2.77 9.23
N LEU A 691 8.64 -3.68 10.14
CA LEU A 691 9.43 -4.87 9.81
C LEU A 691 8.60 -6.09 9.43
N GLU A 692 7.27 -6.04 9.51
CA GLU A 692 6.43 -7.19 9.19
C GLU A 692 6.68 -7.70 7.76
N GLY A 693 6.97 -8.99 7.61
CA GLY A 693 7.32 -9.61 6.32
C GLY A 693 8.72 -9.27 5.78
N GLN A 694 9.61 -8.66 6.57
CA GLN A 694 10.95 -8.22 6.13
C GLN A 694 12.11 -8.92 6.85
N GLY A 695 12.01 -10.22 7.13
CA GLY A 695 13.09 -10.96 7.80
C GLY A 695 14.32 -11.24 6.93
N GLY A 696 15.31 -11.91 7.52
CA GLY A 696 16.61 -12.20 6.90
C GLY A 696 17.47 -10.95 6.66
N LYS A 697 17.28 -9.92 7.48
CA LYS A 697 18.00 -8.64 7.40
C LYS A 697 18.87 -8.41 8.62
N TYR A 698 19.94 -7.64 8.42
CA TYR A 698 20.83 -7.16 9.47
C TYR A 698 20.40 -5.75 9.90
N LEU A 699 20.13 -5.61 11.19
CA LEU A 699 19.60 -4.39 11.78
C LEU A 699 20.65 -3.73 12.68
N GLU A 700 20.78 -2.42 12.55
CA GLU A 700 21.67 -1.59 13.34
C GLU A 700 21.01 -0.23 13.50
N ASP A 701 21.11 0.39 14.68
CA ASP A 701 20.58 1.74 14.92
C ASP A 701 19.10 1.95 14.56
N CYS A 702 18.26 0.94 14.88
CA CYS A 702 16.84 0.86 14.53
C CYS A 702 16.56 1.05 13.02
N GLN A 703 17.45 0.52 12.17
CA GLN A 703 17.37 0.57 10.72
C GLN A 703 17.73 -0.79 10.10
N ILE A 704 17.22 -1.05 8.88
CA ILE A 704 17.79 -2.09 8.00
C ILE A 704 19.00 -1.47 7.31
N VAL A 705 20.21 -1.94 7.62
CA VAL A 705 21.44 -1.36 7.06
C VAL A 705 21.97 -2.15 5.87
N GLY A 706 22.68 -1.46 4.97
CA GLY A 706 23.34 -2.05 3.80
C GLY A 706 24.72 -2.64 4.10
N LYS A 707 25.41 -3.07 3.04
CA LYS A 707 26.80 -3.51 3.09
C LYS A 707 27.68 -2.37 3.60
N TRP A 708 28.66 -2.69 4.43
CA TRP A 708 29.70 -1.75 4.82
C TRP A 708 30.61 -1.46 3.61
N GLU A 709 30.87 -0.19 3.35
CA GLU A 709 31.71 0.28 2.25
C GLU A 709 33.05 0.82 2.79
N ALA A 710 34.12 0.71 2.01
CA ALA A 710 35.46 1.16 2.42
C ALA A 710 35.55 2.67 2.74
N SER A 711 34.59 3.47 2.27
CA SER A 711 34.44 4.89 2.60
C SER A 711 33.82 5.14 3.98
N THR A 712 33.26 4.12 4.62
CA THR A 712 32.64 4.19 5.95
C THR A 712 33.71 3.97 7.02
N PRO A 713 33.68 4.69 8.15
CA PRO A 713 34.60 4.42 9.26
C PRO A 713 34.64 2.95 9.66
N LEU A 714 35.78 2.48 10.17
CA LEU A 714 36.01 1.07 10.54
C LEU A 714 34.98 0.54 11.55
N TYR A 715 34.49 1.39 12.45
CA TYR A 715 33.43 1.06 13.43
C TYR A 715 32.06 1.64 13.05
N GLY A 716 31.93 2.15 11.82
CA GLY A 716 30.67 2.64 11.28
C GLY A 716 29.74 1.50 10.84
N ARG A 717 28.50 1.87 10.54
CA ARG A 717 27.37 0.96 10.29
C ARG A 717 27.58 0.05 9.06
N GLY A 718 26.89 -1.08 9.06
CA GLY A 718 26.74 -1.95 7.89
C GLY A 718 27.31 -3.36 8.07
N TYR A 719 26.86 -4.28 7.23
CA TYR A 719 27.24 -5.69 7.29
C TYR A 719 28.44 -6.03 6.39
N GLY A 720 29.19 -7.07 6.76
CA GLY A 720 30.33 -7.58 5.98
C GLY A 720 29.90 -8.36 4.75
N GLU A 721 30.77 -8.48 3.74
CA GLU A 721 30.46 -9.14 2.47
C GLU A 721 29.89 -10.55 2.61
N HIS A 722 30.42 -11.32 3.56
CA HIS A 722 30.00 -12.69 3.85
C HIS A 722 28.64 -12.79 4.52
N ALA A 723 28.02 -11.70 4.98
CA ALA A 723 26.72 -11.72 5.67
C ALA A 723 25.62 -12.39 4.84
N CYS A 724 25.67 -12.25 3.51
CA CYS A 724 24.68 -12.79 2.58
C CYS A 724 25.12 -14.11 1.91
N ASP A 725 26.19 -14.77 2.38
CA ASP A 725 26.67 -16.03 1.82
C ASP A 725 25.69 -17.17 2.13
N THR A 726 24.88 -17.53 1.14
CA THR A 726 23.83 -18.56 1.29
C THR A 726 24.38 -19.96 1.46
N GLU A 727 25.51 -20.28 0.82
CA GLU A 727 26.10 -21.61 0.88
C GLU A 727 26.70 -21.88 2.26
N LYS A 728 27.51 -20.94 2.77
CA LYS A 728 28.08 -21.05 4.10
C LYS A 728 27.02 -20.96 5.20
N SER A 729 25.98 -20.15 5.00
CA SER A 729 24.83 -20.11 5.92
C SER A 729 24.14 -21.47 6.03
N ALA A 730 23.86 -22.12 4.90
CA ALA A 730 23.25 -23.45 4.86
C ALA A 730 24.18 -24.51 5.48
N ARG A 731 25.48 -24.47 5.16
CA ARG A 731 26.50 -25.35 5.77
C ARG A 731 26.56 -25.19 7.29
N LEU A 732 26.50 -23.95 7.79
CA LEU A 732 26.43 -23.67 9.22
C LEU A 732 25.17 -24.24 9.85
N TRP A 733 24.02 -24.09 9.20
CA TRP A 733 22.77 -24.65 9.71
C TRP A 733 22.88 -26.16 9.92
N ASP A 734 23.33 -26.88 8.90
CA ASP A 734 23.43 -28.34 8.93
C ASP A 734 24.48 -28.80 9.96
N LYS A 735 25.62 -28.12 10.03
CA LYS A 735 26.63 -28.38 11.06
C LYS A 735 26.15 -28.07 12.46
N SER A 736 25.36 -27.01 12.63
CA SER A 736 24.80 -26.66 13.94
C SER A 736 23.82 -27.72 14.42
N LEU A 737 22.97 -28.29 13.53
CA LEU A 737 22.12 -29.44 13.85
C LEU A 737 22.95 -30.63 14.35
N GLU A 738 23.99 -31.00 13.60
CA GLU A 738 24.92 -32.08 13.98
C GLU A 738 25.55 -31.83 15.36
N TRP A 739 26.11 -30.64 15.57
CA TRP A 739 26.82 -30.26 16.78
C TRP A 739 25.93 -30.19 18.03
N VAL A 740 24.66 -29.80 17.87
CA VAL A 740 23.72 -29.78 19.01
C VAL A 740 23.01 -31.13 19.22
N GLY A 741 23.23 -32.11 18.34
CA GLY A 741 22.63 -33.44 18.39
C GLY A 741 21.15 -33.43 18.04
N LEU A 742 20.80 -32.90 16.85
CA LEU A 742 19.44 -32.89 16.29
C LEU A 742 19.37 -33.54 14.91
#